data_AF-A0AA35R134-F1
#
_entry.id   AF-A0AA35R134-F1
#
_cell.length_a   1.000
_cell.length_b   1.000
_cell.length_c   1.000
_cell.angle_alpha   90.00
_cell.angle_beta   90.00
_cell.angle_gamma   90.00
#
_symmetry.space_group_name_H-M   'P 1'
#
loop_
_entity.id
_entity.type
_entity.pdbx_description
1 polymer ?
#
loop_
_entity_poly.entity_id
_entity_poly.type
_entity_poly.pdbx_seq_one_letter_code
_entity_poly.pdbx_strand_id
1 'polypeptide(L)'
;MGGTDEARLLVTQAIRNGKHVVTANKALLAAHGFELFQLADKHNVSLNFEASTAGGIPIIKTLRESFAANRIHSIYGIINGTCNYILTEMHENEVDFDEVLKDAQAKGYAEADPTFDVEGIDAAHKLTLLTSLAYGFAMPMDEVYTEGITHITPNEIQYARELGYVIKLLAIAKLNQDRVETRVHPTLVPVRSMLANVGGAFNAVCVIGDAVGPTLFYGQGAGEMPTASAVVADIIDAAKSISGKTRPDAEIQKRLVSVGIIVQKFGGSSVADATKIKNVAKRIARTHEGGHAIVVAVSAMGDTTDNLIRLAHEISIDPPERELDMLLSTGEQVSIALLAMAVSELGYQAISLTGTQVGIITSGFYSNARIKSINKERILSELERGRIVILAGFQGVTIDNEITTLGRGASDTTAVAIAATLGADRCDIYTDVEGVYTADPRIVPNARKHDQITYDEMLEMARLGAKVLHSRCVELAKKFDVHLCVRSSFSEAEGTMVVKEDEMIEEVVVSAVTSDKDQAKVSLFGVPDKPGIAARIFQAVADAHISIDMIIQTTNPGGTADLAFTVAEKDLQPTIKIIEGLKDQVGFTNVSPDKNIAQVSLVGIGMKSHVGIAARMFQALADADINIQMISSSEITISCVIDESETERAVRTIHDRFELGGTSS
;
A
#
# COMPACT_ATOMS: atom_id res chain seq x y z
N MET A 1 -31.92 -12.80 -21.49
CA MET A 1 -31.41 -11.92 -22.56
C MET A 1 -29.91 -12.17 -22.68
N GLY A 2 -29.44 -12.59 -23.85
CA GLY A 2 -28.01 -12.75 -24.15
C GLY A 2 -27.37 -11.46 -24.69
N GLY A 3 -26.10 -11.53 -25.08
CA GLY A 3 -25.34 -10.40 -25.64
C GLY A 3 -24.83 -9.39 -24.59
N THR A 4 -24.02 -8.42 -25.01
CA THR A 4 -23.37 -7.45 -24.11
C THR A 4 -24.05 -6.07 -24.15
N ASP A 5 -24.23 -5.47 -25.32
CA ASP A 5 -24.53 -4.03 -25.44
C ASP A 5 -25.91 -3.63 -24.91
N GLU A 6 -26.99 -4.23 -25.44
CA GLU A 6 -28.36 -3.93 -25.01
C GLU A 6 -28.59 -4.38 -23.56
N ALA A 7 -27.99 -5.52 -23.19
CA ALA A 7 -28.05 -6.04 -21.84
C ALA A 7 -27.39 -5.08 -20.83
N ARG A 8 -26.24 -4.51 -21.18
CA ARG A 8 -25.53 -3.51 -20.36
C ARG A 8 -26.37 -2.26 -20.16
N LEU A 9 -27.00 -1.74 -21.22
CA LEU A 9 -27.86 -0.55 -21.13
C LEU A 9 -29.03 -0.77 -20.16
N LEU A 10 -29.73 -1.90 -20.29
CA LEU A 10 -30.88 -2.22 -19.44
C LEU A 10 -30.48 -2.45 -17.98
N VAL A 11 -29.40 -3.20 -17.73
CA VAL A 11 -28.90 -3.44 -16.37
C VAL A 11 -28.43 -2.14 -15.71
N THR A 12 -27.66 -1.33 -16.45
CA THR A 12 -27.20 0.00 -15.99
C THR A 12 -28.38 0.89 -15.61
N GLN A 13 -29.41 0.94 -16.45
CA GLN A 13 -30.59 1.76 -16.20
C GLN A 13 -31.41 1.24 -15.00
N ALA A 14 -31.53 -0.08 -14.84
CA ALA A 14 -32.20 -0.69 -13.70
C ALA A 14 -31.50 -0.33 -12.38
N ILE A 15 -30.17 -0.45 -12.34
CA ILE A 15 -29.35 -0.10 -11.18
C ILE A 15 -29.50 1.38 -10.83
N ARG A 16 -29.39 2.27 -11.83
CA ARG A 16 -29.55 3.72 -11.62
C ARG A 16 -30.93 4.10 -11.06
N ASN A 17 -31.96 3.31 -11.40
CA ASN A 17 -33.31 3.46 -10.90
C ASN A 17 -33.52 2.80 -9.51
N GLY A 18 -32.45 2.36 -8.84
CA GLY A 18 -32.53 1.75 -7.50
C GLY A 18 -33.11 0.33 -7.50
N LYS A 19 -33.01 -0.41 -8.62
CA LYS A 19 -33.48 -1.80 -8.71
C LYS A 19 -32.34 -2.78 -8.49
N HIS A 20 -32.60 -3.79 -7.66
CA HIS A 20 -31.79 -5.00 -7.61
C HIS A 20 -31.91 -5.77 -8.93
N VAL A 21 -30.80 -6.34 -9.39
CA VAL A 21 -30.72 -7.04 -10.69
C VAL A 21 -30.28 -8.49 -10.47
N VAL A 22 -30.96 -9.40 -11.17
CA VAL A 22 -30.56 -10.81 -11.28
C VAL A 22 -30.30 -11.09 -12.76
N THR A 23 -29.15 -11.68 -13.08
CA THR A 23 -28.77 -11.97 -14.47
C THR A 23 -28.04 -13.30 -14.60
N ALA A 24 -28.37 -14.08 -15.63
CA ALA A 24 -27.63 -15.27 -16.03
C ALA A 24 -26.64 -14.99 -17.17
N ASN A 25 -26.48 -13.72 -17.56
CA ASN A 25 -25.70 -13.34 -18.74
C ASN A 25 -24.21 -13.23 -18.42
N LYS A 26 -23.51 -14.35 -18.56
CA LYS A 26 -22.06 -14.47 -18.35
C LYS A 26 -21.21 -13.62 -19.28
N ALA A 27 -21.61 -13.44 -20.54
CA ALA A 27 -20.86 -12.60 -21.48
C ALA A 27 -20.87 -11.13 -21.04
N LEU A 28 -22.04 -10.62 -20.61
CA LEU A 28 -22.17 -9.29 -20.02
C LEU A 28 -21.29 -9.13 -18.78
N LEU A 29 -21.31 -10.11 -17.89
CA LEU A 29 -20.56 -10.04 -16.63
C LEU A 29 -19.05 -10.19 -16.84
N ALA A 30 -18.61 -11.01 -17.79
CA ALA A 30 -17.20 -11.12 -18.12
C ALA A 30 -16.66 -9.84 -18.78
N ALA A 31 -17.44 -9.20 -19.66
CA ALA A 31 -17.01 -7.99 -20.37
C ALA A 31 -17.17 -6.69 -19.54
N HIS A 32 -18.26 -6.59 -18.77
CA HIS A 32 -18.66 -5.34 -18.10
C HIS A 32 -19.04 -5.54 -16.62
N GLY A 33 -18.82 -6.73 -16.06
CA GLY A 33 -19.21 -7.03 -14.68
C GLY A 33 -18.60 -6.05 -13.69
N PHE A 34 -17.32 -5.72 -13.84
CA PHE A 34 -16.62 -4.77 -12.97
C PHE A 34 -17.34 -3.41 -12.87
N GLU A 35 -17.63 -2.78 -14.01
CA GLU A 35 -18.38 -1.51 -14.07
C GLU A 35 -19.78 -1.63 -13.45
N LEU A 36 -20.46 -2.76 -13.70
CA LEU A 36 -21.81 -3.01 -13.21
C LEU A 36 -21.87 -3.26 -11.70
N PHE A 37 -20.86 -3.93 -11.12
CA PHE A 37 -20.76 -4.13 -9.68
C PHE A 37 -20.49 -2.82 -8.95
N GLN A 38 -19.57 -2.00 -9.44
CA GLN A 38 -19.31 -0.67 -8.90
C GLN A 38 -20.56 0.23 -8.95
N LEU A 39 -21.28 0.18 -10.07
CA LEU A 39 -22.52 0.92 -10.21
C LEU A 39 -23.61 0.42 -9.24
N ALA A 40 -23.72 -0.89 -9.04
CA ALA A 40 -24.67 -1.49 -8.10
C ALA A 40 -24.39 -1.05 -6.66
N ASP A 41 -23.12 -1.07 -6.25
CA ASP A 41 -22.68 -0.60 -4.92
C ASP A 41 -23.01 0.89 -4.71
N LYS A 42 -22.66 1.74 -5.69
CA LYS A 42 -22.96 3.18 -5.65
C LYS A 42 -24.45 3.49 -5.47
N HIS A 43 -25.32 2.70 -6.10
CA HIS A 43 -26.77 2.86 -6.02
C HIS A 43 -27.40 2.02 -4.90
N ASN A 44 -26.59 1.34 -4.09
CA ASN A 44 -27.02 0.57 -2.95
C ASN A 44 -28.05 -0.54 -3.34
N VAL A 45 -27.77 -1.23 -4.45
CA VAL A 45 -28.57 -2.35 -4.97
C VAL A 45 -27.68 -3.58 -5.20
N SER A 46 -28.28 -4.77 -5.29
CA SER A 46 -27.55 -6.01 -5.53
C SER A 46 -27.53 -6.38 -7.00
N LEU A 47 -26.42 -6.99 -7.45
CA LEU A 47 -26.29 -7.62 -8.77
C LEU A 47 -25.94 -9.11 -8.56
N ASN A 48 -26.95 -9.96 -8.70
CA ASN A 48 -26.86 -11.40 -8.43
C ASN A 48 -26.79 -12.20 -9.74
N PHE A 49 -25.97 -13.26 -9.77
CA PHE A 49 -25.63 -13.96 -11.01
C PHE A 49 -25.23 -15.44 -10.85
N GLU A 50 -25.75 -16.15 -9.87
CA GLU A 50 -25.44 -17.57 -9.61
C GLU A 50 -25.58 -18.41 -10.88
N ALA A 51 -26.66 -18.19 -11.64
CA ALA A 51 -27.00 -18.92 -12.86
C ALA A 51 -26.01 -18.73 -14.03
N SER A 52 -25.06 -17.79 -13.94
CA SER A 52 -24.16 -17.46 -15.05
C SER A 52 -22.98 -18.42 -15.21
N THR A 53 -22.63 -19.20 -14.18
CA THR A 53 -21.39 -20.00 -14.20
C THR A 53 -21.63 -21.49 -14.35
N ALA A 54 -22.18 -22.15 -13.33
CA ALA A 54 -22.29 -23.60 -13.28
C ALA A 54 -23.73 -24.12 -13.19
N GLY A 55 -24.69 -23.37 -13.74
CA GLY A 55 -26.10 -23.76 -13.80
C GLY A 55 -26.71 -23.87 -12.41
N GLY A 56 -27.06 -25.09 -12.00
CA GLY A 56 -27.65 -25.35 -10.67
C GLY A 56 -26.64 -25.52 -9.54
N ILE A 57 -25.34 -25.46 -9.83
CA ILE A 57 -24.29 -25.60 -8.81
C ILE A 57 -24.07 -24.26 -8.10
N PRO A 58 -24.23 -24.17 -6.76
CA PRO A 58 -24.20 -22.90 -6.02
C PRO A 58 -22.78 -22.40 -5.74
N ILE A 59 -21.94 -22.33 -6.76
CA ILE A 59 -20.51 -22.03 -6.63
C ILE A 59 -20.24 -20.56 -6.29
N ILE A 60 -21.04 -19.62 -6.81
CA ILE A 60 -20.80 -18.19 -6.62
C ILE A 60 -21.10 -17.81 -5.17
N LYS A 61 -22.24 -18.23 -4.64
CA LYS A 61 -22.56 -18.08 -3.21
C LYS A 61 -21.58 -18.81 -2.31
N THR A 62 -21.15 -20.01 -2.68
CA THR A 62 -20.16 -20.73 -1.88
C THR A 62 -18.86 -19.93 -1.77
N LEU A 63 -18.32 -19.42 -2.89
CA LEU A 63 -17.10 -18.61 -2.89
C LEU A 63 -17.26 -17.32 -2.08
N ARG A 64 -18.42 -16.65 -2.18
CA ARG A 64 -18.67 -15.42 -1.44
C ARG A 64 -18.90 -15.62 0.04
N GLU A 65 -19.75 -16.56 0.41
CA GLU A 65 -20.29 -16.68 1.76
C GLU A 65 -19.59 -17.78 2.54
N SER A 66 -19.55 -18.99 1.99
CA SER A 66 -19.05 -20.17 2.71
C SER A 66 -17.52 -20.18 2.81
N PHE A 67 -16.82 -19.62 1.84
CA PHE A 67 -15.37 -19.54 1.80
C PHE A 67 -14.80 -18.16 2.14
N ALA A 68 -15.60 -17.26 2.73
CA ALA A 68 -15.16 -15.92 3.11
C ALA A 68 -13.93 -15.88 4.04
N ALA A 69 -13.74 -16.94 4.84
CA ALA A 69 -12.62 -17.13 5.77
C ALA A 69 -11.45 -17.96 5.20
N ASN A 70 -11.46 -18.30 3.90
CA ASN A 70 -10.42 -19.09 3.27
C ASN A 70 -9.61 -18.23 2.28
N ARG A 71 -8.32 -18.55 2.17
CA ARG A 71 -7.52 -18.20 1.00
C ARG A 71 -7.64 -19.32 -0.02
N ILE A 72 -8.15 -19.02 -1.21
CA ILE A 72 -8.32 -20.01 -2.28
C ILE A 72 -6.96 -20.25 -2.94
N HIS A 73 -6.51 -21.51 -2.97
CA HIS A 73 -5.29 -21.91 -3.66
C HIS A 73 -5.52 -22.26 -5.12
N SER A 74 -6.64 -22.94 -5.41
CA SER A 74 -7.00 -23.30 -6.78
C SER A 74 -8.48 -23.58 -6.94
N ILE A 75 -8.98 -23.27 -8.13
CA ILE A 75 -10.28 -23.69 -8.64
C ILE A 75 -10.03 -24.46 -9.92
N TYR A 76 -10.60 -25.65 -10.06
CA TYR A 76 -10.63 -26.33 -11.34
C TYR A 76 -11.90 -27.13 -11.52
N GLY A 77 -12.41 -27.18 -12.74
CA GLY A 77 -13.71 -27.80 -12.97
C GLY A 77 -14.08 -28.02 -14.43
N ILE A 78 -15.04 -28.90 -14.61
CA ILE A 78 -15.78 -29.11 -15.84
C ILE A 78 -16.98 -28.17 -15.77
N ILE A 79 -16.91 -27.04 -16.47
CA ILE A 79 -17.95 -26.00 -16.43
C ILE A 79 -18.65 -25.78 -17.76
N ASN A 80 -18.34 -26.59 -18.77
CA ASN A 80 -19.00 -26.64 -20.07
C ASN A 80 -19.59 -28.04 -20.29
N GLY A 81 -20.92 -28.14 -20.13
CA GLY A 81 -21.64 -29.40 -20.22
C GLY A 81 -21.66 -29.97 -21.64
N THR A 82 -21.65 -29.12 -22.67
CA THR A 82 -21.66 -29.54 -24.09
C THR A 82 -20.36 -30.24 -24.45
N CYS A 83 -19.21 -29.66 -24.09
CA CYS A 83 -17.91 -30.32 -24.27
C CYS A 83 -17.79 -31.59 -23.45
N ASN A 84 -18.29 -31.58 -22.20
CA ASN A 84 -18.22 -32.77 -21.37
C ASN A 84 -19.08 -33.92 -21.94
N TYR A 85 -20.25 -33.59 -22.48
CA TYR A 85 -21.09 -34.55 -23.18
C TYR A 85 -20.35 -35.14 -24.39
N ILE A 86 -19.80 -34.28 -25.25
CA ILE A 86 -19.09 -34.73 -26.46
C ILE A 86 -17.93 -35.66 -26.09
N LEU A 87 -17.06 -35.25 -25.16
CA LEU A 87 -15.94 -36.06 -24.71
C LEU A 87 -16.37 -37.37 -24.03
N THR A 88 -17.53 -37.38 -23.36
CA THR A 88 -18.08 -38.59 -22.75
C THR A 88 -18.53 -39.58 -23.82
N GLU A 89 -19.29 -39.14 -24.81
CA GLU A 89 -19.78 -40.01 -25.90
C GLU A 89 -18.63 -40.52 -26.78
N MET A 90 -17.67 -39.67 -27.12
CA MET A 90 -16.47 -40.09 -27.84
C MET A 90 -15.68 -41.13 -27.05
N HIS A 91 -15.62 -41.01 -25.72
CA HIS A 91 -14.99 -42.00 -24.86
C HIS A 91 -15.78 -43.30 -24.80
N GLU A 92 -17.05 -43.27 -24.42
CA GLU A 92 -17.84 -44.47 -24.16
C GLU A 92 -18.19 -45.26 -25.42
N ASN A 93 -18.45 -44.57 -26.52
CA ASN A 93 -18.95 -45.17 -27.76
C ASN A 93 -17.90 -45.23 -28.89
N GLU A 94 -16.68 -44.71 -28.66
CA GLU A 94 -15.57 -44.73 -29.63
C GLU A 94 -15.93 -44.09 -30.98
N VAL A 95 -16.74 -43.04 -30.92
CA VAL A 95 -17.26 -42.28 -32.07
C VAL A 95 -16.46 -41.00 -32.30
N ASP A 96 -16.46 -40.54 -33.55
CA ASP A 96 -15.73 -39.33 -33.96
C ASP A 96 -16.42 -38.03 -33.50
N PHE A 97 -15.63 -36.98 -33.31
CA PHE A 97 -16.11 -35.67 -32.86
C PHE A 97 -17.26 -35.13 -33.72
N ASP A 98 -17.15 -35.22 -35.04
CA ASP A 98 -18.14 -34.67 -35.97
C ASP A 98 -19.50 -35.39 -35.89
N GLU A 99 -19.50 -36.67 -35.53
CA GLU A 99 -20.72 -37.46 -35.35
C GLU A 99 -21.41 -37.08 -34.04
N VAL A 100 -20.64 -36.99 -32.95
CA VAL A 100 -21.16 -36.64 -31.63
C VAL A 100 -21.63 -35.19 -31.58
N LEU A 101 -20.96 -34.27 -32.28
CA LEU A 101 -21.38 -32.87 -32.37
C LEU A 101 -22.78 -32.76 -32.98
N LYS A 102 -23.09 -33.54 -34.02
CA LYS A 102 -24.44 -33.58 -34.61
C LYS A 102 -25.49 -34.12 -33.64
N ASP A 103 -25.14 -35.14 -32.86
CA ASP A 103 -26.02 -35.66 -31.80
C ASP A 103 -26.23 -34.63 -30.67
N ALA A 104 -25.17 -33.93 -30.26
CA ALA A 104 -25.26 -32.84 -29.28
C ALA A 104 -26.14 -31.69 -29.77
N GLN A 105 -26.07 -31.32 -31.06
CA GLN A 105 -26.97 -30.35 -31.69
C GLN A 105 -28.42 -30.84 -31.73
N ALA A 106 -28.64 -32.12 -32.08
CA ALA A 106 -29.99 -32.71 -32.10
C ALA A 106 -30.63 -32.77 -30.71
N LYS A 107 -29.83 -32.96 -29.66
CA LYS A 107 -30.26 -32.94 -28.25
C LYS A 107 -30.36 -31.52 -27.66
N GLY A 108 -29.97 -30.50 -28.42
CA GLY A 108 -30.03 -29.10 -28.00
C GLY A 108 -28.95 -28.70 -26.99
N TYR A 109 -27.85 -29.43 -26.91
CA TYR A 109 -26.68 -29.06 -26.10
C TYR A 109 -25.76 -28.06 -26.81
N ALA A 110 -25.63 -28.16 -28.13
CA ALA A 110 -24.82 -27.25 -28.95
C ALA A 110 -25.72 -26.44 -29.89
N GLU A 111 -25.37 -25.16 -30.11
CA GLU A 111 -26.04 -24.32 -31.12
C GLU A 111 -25.62 -24.72 -32.55
N ALA A 112 -26.29 -24.12 -33.55
CA ALA A 112 -25.98 -24.37 -34.97
C ALA A 112 -24.54 -23.94 -35.33
N ASP A 113 -24.06 -22.85 -34.74
CA ASP A 113 -22.63 -22.51 -34.67
C ASP A 113 -22.12 -22.88 -33.28
N PRO A 114 -21.40 -24.01 -33.13
CA PRO A 114 -20.97 -24.52 -31.84
C PRO A 114 -19.65 -23.90 -31.35
N THR A 115 -19.04 -22.99 -32.12
CA THR A 115 -17.69 -22.46 -31.88
C THR A 115 -17.52 -21.98 -30.43
N PHE A 116 -18.53 -21.29 -29.90
CA PHE A 116 -18.48 -20.75 -28.55
C PHE A 116 -18.43 -21.83 -27.46
N ASP A 117 -19.03 -22.99 -27.71
CA ASP A 117 -19.01 -24.13 -26.81
C ASP A 117 -17.73 -24.95 -26.99
N VAL A 118 -17.45 -25.43 -28.21
CA VAL A 118 -16.40 -26.44 -28.47
C VAL A 118 -14.99 -25.88 -28.44
N GLU A 119 -14.81 -24.57 -28.67
CA GLU A 119 -13.52 -23.89 -28.55
C GLU A 119 -13.19 -23.45 -27.12
N GLY A 120 -14.02 -23.80 -26.13
CA GLY A 120 -13.75 -23.50 -24.72
C GLY A 120 -14.04 -22.06 -24.28
N ILE A 121 -14.51 -21.20 -25.19
CA ILE A 121 -14.81 -19.78 -24.92
C ILE A 121 -15.89 -19.63 -23.83
N ASP A 122 -16.92 -20.47 -23.85
CA ASP A 122 -17.94 -20.52 -22.81
C ASP A 122 -17.35 -20.82 -21.42
N ALA A 123 -16.45 -21.81 -21.34
CA ALA A 123 -15.75 -22.15 -20.11
C ALA A 123 -14.81 -21.03 -19.66
N ALA A 124 -14.15 -20.34 -20.59
CA ALA A 124 -13.28 -19.21 -20.27
C ALA A 124 -14.07 -18.07 -19.61
N HIS A 125 -15.23 -17.68 -20.14
CA HIS A 125 -16.09 -16.67 -19.51
C HIS A 125 -16.48 -17.03 -18.08
N LYS A 126 -16.84 -18.29 -17.85
CA LYS A 126 -17.22 -18.79 -16.52
C LYS A 126 -16.01 -18.82 -15.58
N LEU A 127 -14.85 -19.21 -16.07
CA LEU A 127 -13.60 -19.22 -15.31
C LEU A 127 -13.19 -17.81 -14.88
N THR A 128 -13.32 -16.82 -15.77
CA THR A 128 -13.03 -15.41 -15.48
C THR A 128 -13.84 -14.90 -14.30
N LEU A 129 -15.14 -15.23 -14.25
CA LEU A 129 -16.01 -14.86 -13.13
C LEU A 129 -15.59 -15.56 -11.83
N LEU A 130 -15.32 -16.87 -11.87
CA LEU A 130 -14.89 -17.63 -10.70
C LEU A 130 -13.53 -17.16 -10.18
N THR A 131 -12.60 -16.86 -11.07
CA THR A 131 -11.26 -16.34 -10.76
C THR A 131 -11.37 -14.99 -10.09
N SER A 132 -12.17 -14.09 -10.67
CA SER A 132 -12.37 -12.75 -10.10
C SER A 132 -12.95 -12.81 -8.70
N LEU A 133 -13.90 -13.74 -8.47
CA LEU A 133 -14.50 -13.99 -7.16
C LEU A 133 -13.53 -14.60 -6.14
N ALA A 134 -12.67 -15.51 -6.57
CA ALA A 134 -11.77 -16.23 -5.69
C ALA A 134 -10.56 -15.41 -5.25
N TYR A 135 -10.05 -14.53 -6.13
CA TYR A 135 -8.78 -13.83 -5.92
C TYR A 135 -8.94 -12.30 -5.79
N GLY A 136 -10.13 -11.75 -6.00
CA GLY A 136 -10.44 -10.34 -5.67
C GLY A 136 -9.94 -9.30 -6.68
N PHE A 137 -9.72 -9.67 -7.95
CA PHE A 137 -9.39 -8.73 -9.02
C PHE A 137 -10.17 -9.03 -10.30
N ALA A 138 -10.33 -8.05 -11.18
CA ALA A 138 -10.98 -8.26 -12.47
C ALA A 138 -10.04 -9.02 -13.43
N MET A 139 -10.42 -10.22 -13.83
CA MET A 139 -9.64 -11.03 -14.78
C MET A 139 -9.98 -10.62 -16.23
N PRO A 140 -9.01 -10.17 -17.06
CA PRO A 140 -9.22 -9.96 -18.48
C PRO A 140 -9.42 -11.29 -19.23
N MET A 141 -10.31 -11.32 -20.21
CA MET A 141 -10.61 -12.54 -20.98
C MET A 141 -9.47 -12.97 -21.90
N ASP A 142 -8.72 -12.02 -22.44
CA ASP A 142 -7.59 -12.23 -23.35
C ASP A 142 -6.36 -12.84 -22.67
N GLU A 143 -6.30 -12.80 -21.34
CA GLU A 143 -5.27 -13.43 -20.52
C GLU A 143 -5.57 -14.91 -20.20
N VAL A 144 -6.78 -15.40 -20.50
CA VAL A 144 -7.14 -16.81 -20.27
C VAL A 144 -6.71 -17.66 -21.46
N TYR A 145 -5.67 -18.48 -21.27
CA TYR A 145 -5.28 -19.46 -22.29
C TYR A 145 -6.46 -20.40 -22.57
N THR A 146 -6.89 -20.49 -23.83
CA THR A 146 -8.09 -21.23 -24.21
C THR A 146 -7.80 -22.13 -25.40
N GLU A 147 -8.10 -23.42 -25.25
CA GLU A 147 -7.98 -24.46 -26.27
C GLU A 147 -9.26 -25.31 -26.26
N GLY A 148 -9.82 -25.53 -27.44
CA GLY A 148 -11.03 -26.33 -27.65
C GLY A 148 -10.84 -27.84 -27.63
N ILE A 149 -11.92 -28.55 -27.94
CA ILE A 149 -11.94 -30.01 -28.08
C ILE A 149 -12.01 -30.50 -29.53
N THR A 150 -12.13 -29.58 -30.50
CA THR A 150 -12.37 -29.88 -31.92
C THR A 150 -11.28 -30.73 -32.57
N HIS A 151 -10.04 -30.66 -32.08
CA HIS A 151 -8.93 -31.43 -32.62
C HIS A 151 -8.76 -32.82 -32.00
N ILE A 152 -9.55 -33.17 -30.98
CA ILE A 152 -9.42 -34.44 -30.27
C ILE A 152 -9.96 -35.56 -31.15
N THR A 153 -9.16 -36.61 -31.30
CA THR A 153 -9.48 -37.78 -32.11
C THR A 153 -9.81 -39.00 -31.25
N PRO A 154 -10.57 -39.99 -31.78
CA PRO A 154 -10.79 -41.27 -31.10
C PRO A 154 -9.48 -41.98 -30.71
N ASN A 155 -8.43 -41.85 -31.52
CA ASN A 155 -7.11 -42.44 -31.23
C ASN A 155 -6.46 -41.83 -29.99
N GLU A 156 -6.53 -40.51 -29.80
CA GLU A 156 -6.01 -39.84 -28.60
C GLU A 156 -6.76 -40.25 -27.34
N ILE A 157 -8.08 -40.41 -27.44
CA ILE A 157 -8.92 -40.92 -26.36
C ILE A 157 -8.53 -42.35 -26.00
N GLN A 158 -8.29 -43.20 -27.00
CA GLN A 158 -7.84 -44.58 -26.80
C GLN A 158 -6.46 -44.63 -26.11
N TYR A 159 -5.49 -43.81 -26.56
CA TYR A 159 -4.19 -43.72 -25.90
C TYR A 159 -4.30 -43.22 -24.46
N ALA A 160 -5.12 -42.20 -24.21
CA ALA A 160 -5.37 -41.71 -22.85
C ALA A 160 -5.94 -42.83 -21.95
N ARG A 161 -6.89 -43.61 -22.48
CA ARG A 161 -7.49 -44.75 -21.78
C ARG A 161 -6.45 -45.82 -21.44
N GLU A 162 -5.60 -46.20 -22.38
CA GLU A 162 -4.51 -47.18 -22.16
C GLU A 162 -3.52 -46.72 -21.07
N LEU A 163 -3.31 -45.42 -20.95
CA LEU A 163 -2.47 -44.81 -19.92
C LEU A 163 -3.19 -44.62 -18.57
N GLY A 164 -4.48 -44.95 -18.45
CA GLY A 164 -5.27 -44.80 -17.23
C GLY A 164 -5.80 -43.38 -16.99
N TYR A 165 -6.05 -42.63 -18.07
CA TYR A 165 -6.58 -41.28 -18.05
C TYR A 165 -7.86 -41.16 -18.89
N VAL A 166 -8.65 -40.11 -18.61
CA VAL A 166 -9.77 -39.66 -19.43
C VAL A 166 -9.51 -38.21 -19.82
N ILE A 167 -9.82 -37.83 -21.05
CA ILE A 167 -9.69 -36.44 -21.50
C ILE A 167 -10.92 -35.65 -21.05
N LYS A 168 -10.70 -34.53 -20.35
CA LYS A 168 -11.74 -33.57 -19.94
C LYS A 168 -11.33 -32.16 -20.31
N LEU A 169 -12.26 -31.34 -20.79
CA LEU A 169 -12.04 -29.90 -20.92
C LEU A 169 -12.14 -29.27 -19.52
N LEU A 170 -10.99 -28.91 -18.95
CA LEU A 170 -10.93 -28.31 -17.62
C LEU A 170 -10.70 -26.81 -17.71
N ALA A 171 -11.49 -26.06 -16.95
CA ALA A 171 -11.20 -24.69 -16.59
C ALA A 171 -10.41 -24.69 -15.27
N ILE A 172 -9.25 -24.04 -15.24
CA ILE A 172 -8.29 -24.10 -14.13
C ILE A 172 -7.85 -22.68 -13.80
N ALA A 173 -7.98 -22.28 -12.54
CA ALA A 173 -7.40 -21.08 -11.97
C ALA A 173 -6.58 -21.44 -10.74
N LYS A 174 -5.29 -21.09 -10.71
CA LYS A 174 -4.38 -21.48 -9.63
C LYS A 174 -3.52 -20.31 -9.18
N LEU A 175 -3.44 -20.10 -7.86
CA LEU A 175 -2.51 -19.16 -7.26
C LEU A 175 -1.12 -19.80 -7.12
N ASN A 176 -0.12 -19.20 -7.76
CA ASN A 176 1.29 -19.52 -7.63
C ASN A 176 2.03 -18.28 -7.09
N GLN A 177 2.43 -18.29 -5.82
CA GLN A 177 2.99 -17.12 -5.14
C GLN A 177 2.01 -15.93 -5.24
N ASP A 178 2.39 -14.88 -5.97
CA ASP A 178 1.59 -13.66 -6.16
C ASP A 178 0.94 -13.57 -7.55
N ARG A 179 0.94 -14.67 -8.32
CA ARG A 179 0.36 -14.72 -9.67
C ARG A 179 -0.75 -15.75 -9.78
N VAL A 180 -1.80 -15.41 -10.51
CA VAL A 180 -2.89 -16.34 -10.82
C VAL A 180 -2.73 -16.83 -12.25
N GLU A 181 -2.57 -18.14 -12.41
CA GLU A 181 -2.57 -18.83 -13.70
C GLU A 181 -3.99 -19.23 -14.05
N THR A 182 -4.50 -18.82 -15.22
CA THR A 182 -5.82 -19.21 -15.73
C THR A 182 -5.71 -19.89 -17.09
N ARG A 183 -6.41 -21.02 -17.25
CA ARG A 183 -6.46 -21.74 -18.52
C ARG A 183 -7.69 -22.62 -18.66
N VAL A 184 -8.12 -22.81 -19.89
CA VAL A 184 -9.18 -23.72 -20.31
C VAL A 184 -8.63 -24.58 -21.44
N HIS A 185 -8.44 -25.87 -21.22
CA HIS A 185 -7.94 -26.76 -22.28
C HIS A 185 -8.22 -28.24 -21.99
N PRO A 186 -8.16 -29.12 -23.01
CA PRO A 186 -8.23 -30.56 -22.82
C PRO A 186 -7.13 -31.04 -21.89
N THR A 187 -7.50 -31.78 -20.86
CA THR A 187 -6.60 -32.25 -19.80
C THR A 187 -6.77 -33.74 -19.58
N LEU A 188 -5.64 -34.45 -19.43
CA LEU A 188 -5.62 -35.84 -18.99
C LEU A 188 -5.93 -35.93 -17.50
N VAL A 189 -7.11 -36.43 -17.17
CA VAL A 189 -7.57 -36.63 -15.80
C VAL A 189 -7.42 -38.11 -15.42
N PRO A 190 -6.69 -38.45 -14.34
CA PRO A 190 -6.55 -39.85 -13.92
C PRO A 190 -7.92 -40.48 -13.64
N VAL A 191 -8.15 -41.72 -14.07
CA VAL A 191 -9.44 -42.44 -13.85
C VAL A 191 -9.85 -42.53 -12.38
N ARG A 192 -8.89 -42.45 -11.46
CA ARG A 192 -9.11 -42.42 -10.00
C ARG A 192 -9.64 -41.09 -9.46
N SER A 193 -9.61 -40.02 -10.26
CA SER A 193 -10.09 -38.69 -9.85
C SER A 193 -11.62 -38.65 -9.86
N MET A 194 -12.23 -37.92 -8.93
CA MET A 194 -13.68 -37.71 -8.94
C MET A 194 -14.16 -37.03 -10.23
N LEU A 195 -13.34 -36.13 -10.81
CA LEU A 195 -13.66 -35.44 -12.06
C LEU A 195 -13.68 -36.36 -13.29
N ALA A 196 -12.96 -37.48 -13.26
CA ALA A 196 -12.96 -38.42 -14.39
C ALA A 196 -14.36 -39.04 -14.60
N ASN A 197 -15.09 -39.25 -13.51
CA ASN A 197 -16.43 -39.88 -13.51
C ASN A 197 -17.58 -38.90 -13.76
N VAL A 198 -17.28 -37.61 -14.00
CA VAL A 198 -18.29 -36.60 -14.33
C VAL A 198 -18.62 -36.76 -15.82
N GLY A 199 -19.64 -37.55 -16.13
CA GLY A 199 -20.08 -37.83 -17.50
C GLY A 199 -21.27 -36.98 -17.96
N GLY A 200 -21.51 -36.99 -19.28
CA GLY A 200 -22.64 -36.33 -19.92
C GLY A 200 -22.63 -34.81 -19.78
N ALA A 201 -23.81 -34.19 -19.77
CA ALA A 201 -23.96 -32.73 -19.65
C ALA A 201 -23.83 -32.19 -18.20
N PHE A 202 -23.24 -32.96 -17.29
CA PHE A 202 -23.01 -32.55 -15.91
C PHE A 202 -21.75 -31.70 -15.79
N ASN A 203 -21.77 -30.76 -14.84
CA ASN A 203 -20.64 -29.95 -14.45
C ASN A 203 -20.11 -30.36 -13.08
N ALA A 204 -18.85 -30.03 -12.82
CA ALA A 204 -18.25 -30.15 -11.51
C ALA A 204 -17.21 -29.06 -11.28
N VAL A 205 -17.22 -28.43 -10.11
CA VAL A 205 -16.24 -27.42 -9.71
C VAL A 205 -15.57 -27.85 -8.42
N CYS A 206 -14.25 -27.98 -8.45
CA CYS A 206 -13.43 -28.24 -7.28
C CYS A 206 -12.77 -26.93 -6.82
N VAL A 207 -12.88 -26.63 -5.53
CA VAL A 207 -12.23 -25.49 -4.88
C VAL A 207 -11.31 -26.02 -3.78
N ILE A 208 -10.07 -25.57 -3.78
CA ILE A 208 -9.08 -25.88 -2.74
C ILE A 208 -8.80 -24.60 -1.97
N GLY A 209 -9.20 -24.56 -0.70
CA GLY A 209 -8.87 -23.50 0.25
C GLY A 209 -7.83 -23.95 1.28
N ASP A 210 -7.15 -22.98 1.89
CA ASP A 210 -6.18 -23.21 2.98
C ASP A 210 -6.79 -23.89 4.21
N ALA A 211 -7.99 -23.47 4.65
CA ALA A 211 -8.64 -24.02 5.83
C ALA A 211 -9.59 -25.19 5.54
N VAL A 212 -10.38 -25.11 4.46
CA VAL A 212 -11.37 -26.15 4.10
C VAL A 212 -10.79 -27.31 3.30
N GLY A 213 -9.59 -27.17 2.73
CA GLY A 213 -9.01 -28.16 1.84
C GLY A 213 -9.82 -28.32 0.54
N PRO A 214 -9.75 -29.49 -0.14
CA PRO A 214 -10.46 -29.73 -1.39
C PRO A 214 -11.96 -29.98 -1.16
N THR A 215 -12.79 -29.20 -1.83
CA THR A 215 -14.26 -29.33 -1.88
C THR A 215 -14.72 -29.49 -3.32
N LEU A 216 -15.69 -30.37 -3.57
CA LEU A 216 -16.21 -30.65 -4.92
C LEU A 216 -17.72 -30.39 -4.96
N PHE A 217 -18.13 -29.57 -5.91
CA PHE A 217 -19.53 -29.30 -6.21
C PHE A 217 -19.89 -29.93 -7.55
N TYR A 218 -20.93 -30.76 -7.59
CA TYR A 218 -21.33 -31.53 -8.77
C TYR A 218 -22.83 -31.39 -9.02
N GLY A 219 -23.23 -31.23 -10.28
CA GLY A 219 -24.63 -31.07 -10.65
C GLY A 219 -24.85 -30.79 -12.13
N GLN A 220 -26.10 -30.55 -12.51
CA GLN A 220 -26.44 -30.19 -13.88
C GLN A 220 -25.94 -28.77 -14.21
N GLY A 221 -25.07 -28.69 -15.22
CA GLY A 221 -24.39 -27.46 -15.63
C GLY A 221 -25.20 -26.54 -16.53
N ALA A 222 -26.28 -27.06 -17.11
CA ALA A 222 -27.16 -26.37 -18.04
C ALA A 222 -28.57 -27.01 -17.98
N GLY A 223 -29.55 -26.29 -18.51
CA GLY A 223 -30.96 -26.73 -18.56
C GLY A 223 -31.90 -25.74 -17.88
N GLU A 224 -33.18 -25.82 -18.27
CA GLU A 224 -34.22 -24.89 -17.81
C GLU A 224 -34.37 -24.91 -16.28
N MET A 225 -34.55 -26.10 -15.69
CA MET A 225 -34.80 -26.23 -14.25
C MET A 225 -33.59 -25.88 -13.36
N PRO A 226 -32.34 -26.34 -13.64
CA PRO A 226 -31.17 -25.91 -12.88
C PRO A 226 -30.94 -24.39 -12.93
N THR A 227 -31.06 -23.79 -14.11
CA THR A 227 -30.91 -22.34 -14.29
C THR A 227 -32.01 -21.58 -13.55
N ALA A 228 -33.26 -22.04 -13.66
CA ALA A 228 -34.39 -21.45 -12.94
C ALA A 228 -34.19 -21.51 -11.42
N SER A 229 -33.66 -22.63 -10.90
CA SER A 229 -33.36 -22.79 -9.47
C SER A 229 -32.35 -21.73 -8.99
N ALA A 230 -31.25 -21.54 -9.72
CA ALA A 230 -30.24 -20.53 -9.39
C ALA A 230 -30.79 -19.10 -9.49
N VAL A 231 -31.57 -18.78 -10.54
CA VAL A 231 -32.22 -17.47 -10.70
C VAL A 231 -33.20 -17.20 -9.56
N VAL A 232 -34.02 -18.18 -9.18
CA VAL A 232 -34.98 -18.03 -8.07
C VAL A 232 -34.25 -17.82 -6.74
N ALA A 233 -33.14 -18.53 -6.50
CA ALA A 233 -32.31 -18.31 -5.32
C ALA A 233 -31.79 -16.86 -5.25
N ASP A 234 -31.32 -16.33 -6.38
CA ASP A 234 -30.84 -14.93 -6.47
C ASP A 234 -31.95 -13.89 -6.29
N ILE A 235 -33.16 -14.18 -6.77
CA ILE A 235 -34.35 -13.35 -6.53
C ILE A 235 -34.70 -13.33 -5.03
N ILE A 236 -34.62 -14.49 -4.37
CA ILE A 236 -34.87 -14.59 -2.92
C ILE A 236 -33.86 -13.74 -2.15
N ASP A 237 -32.58 -13.77 -2.52
CA ASP A 237 -31.54 -12.99 -1.83
C ASP A 237 -31.66 -11.47 -2.12
N ALA A 238 -32.05 -11.10 -3.33
CA ALA A 238 -32.43 -9.71 -3.64
C ALA A 238 -33.63 -9.27 -2.78
N ALA A 239 -34.65 -10.12 -2.61
CA ALA A 239 -35.81 -9.82 -1.78
C ALA A 239 -35.45 -9.69 -0.28
N LYS A 240 -34.56 -10.54 0.24
CA LYS A 240 -34.03 -10.41 1.61
C LYS A 240 -33.32 -9.07 1.80
N SER A 241 -32.51 -8.65 0.82
CA SER A 241 -31.79 -7.38 0.82
C SER A 241 -32.75 -6.18 0.86
N ILE A 242 -33.84 -6.22 0.08
CA ILE A 242 -34.91 -5.21 0.09
C ILE A 242 -35.59 -5.14 1.48
N SER A 243 -35.78 -6.29 2.14
CA SER A 243 -36.45 -6.36 3.46
C SER A 243 -35.60 -5.90 4.64
N GLY A 244 -34.35 -5.46 4.41
CA GLY A 244 -33.45 -4.93 5.44
C GLY A 244 -32.87 -5.97 6.40
N LYS A 245 -33.03 -7.27 6.12
CA LYS A 245 -32.66 -8.34 7.06
C LYS A 245 -31.20 -8.78 7.00
N THR A 246 -30.50 -8.57 5.88
CA THR A 246 -29.08 -8.88 5.69
C THR A 246 -28.60 -8.21 4.41
N ARG A 247 -27.39 -7.64 4.41
CA ARG A 247 -26.64 -7.32 3.19
C ARG A 247 -25.41 -8.22 3.17
N PRO A 248 -25.44 -9.37 2.47
CA PRO A 248 -24.28 -10.25 2.35
C PRO A 248 -23.11 -9.58 1.59
N ASP A 249 -23.41 -8.59 0.75
CA ASP A 249 -22.46 -8.13 -0.27
C ASP A 249 -21.60 -6.91 0.12
N ALA A 250 -21.89 -6.15 1.17
CA ALA A 250 -21.21 -4.85 1.39
C ALA A 250 -19.71 -4.97 1.77
N GLU A 251 -19.30 -6.01 2.49
CA GLU A 251 -17.89 -6.24 2.85
C GLU A 251 -17.12 -7.03 1.79
N ILE A 252 -17.80 -7.89 1.03
CA ILE A 252 -17.19 -8.78 0.02
C ILE A 252 -17.16 -8.11 -1.36
N GLN A 253 -18.12 -7.24 -1.70
CA GLN A 253 -18.00 -6.33 -2.86
C GLN A 253 -16.80 -5.41 -2.69
N LYS A 254 -16.46 -5.01 -1.45
CA LYS A 254 -15.22 -4.30 -1.16
C LYS A 254 -13.97 -5.09 -1.56
N ARG A 255 -13.96 -6.42 -1.35
CA ARG A 255 -12.89 -7.35 -1.77
C ARG A 255 -12.85 -7.63 -3.27
N LEU A 256 -13.96 -7.47 -3.98
CA LEU A 256 -14.04 -7.61 -5.45
C LEU A 256 -13.63 -6.32 -6.20
N VAL A 257 -13.51 -5.20 -5.48
CA VAL A 257 -13.49 -3.85 -6.07
C VAL A 257 -12.25 -3.02 -5.71
N SER A 258 -11.41 -3.40 -4.74
CA SER A 258 -10.17 -2.65 -4.53
C SER A 258 -9.10 -3.08 -5.54
N VAL A 259 -9.07 -2.40 -6.70
CA VAL A 259 -7.79 -2.17 -7.38
C VAL A 259 -6.87 -1.59 -6.32
N GLY A 260 -5.86 -2.35 -5.91
CA GLY A 260 -5.04 -1.94 -4.78
C GLY A 260 -4.43 -0.57 -5.07
N ILE A 261 -4.69 0.41 -4.19
CA ILE A 261 -4.18 1.77 -4.37
C ILE A 261 -2.79 1.82 -3.75
N ILE A 262 -1.79 2.13 -4.56
CA ILE A 262 -0.43 2.37 -4.09
C ILE A 262 -0.12 3.84 -4.27
N VAL A 263 0.26 4.50 -3.18
CA VAL A 263 0.76 5.88 -3.22
C VAL A 263 2.28 5.85 -3.26
N GLN A 264 2.89 6.48 -4.26
CA GLN A 264 4.35 6.52 -4.40
C GLN A 264 4.86 7.95 -4.27
N LYS A 265 5.81 8.20 -3.38
CA LYS A 265 6.49 9.49 -3.27
C LYS A 265 7.87 9.41 -3.88
N PHE A 266 8.24 10.37 -4.73
CA PHE A 266 9.60 10.53 -5.24
C PHE A 266 10.22 11.84 -4.75
N GLY A 267 11.35 11.74 -4.03
CA GLY A 267 12.14 12.90 -3.59
C GLY A 267 12.87 13.62 -4.73
N GLY A 268 13.39 14.82 -4.46
CA GLY A 268 14.03 15.67 -5.47
C GLY A 268 15.26 15.02 -6.13
N SER A 269 16.02 14.22 -5.38
CA SER A 269 17.15 13.44 -5.92
C SER A 269 16.72 12.38 -6.94
N SER A 270 15.52 11.82 -6.77
CA SER A 270 14.90 10.81 -7.65
C SER A 270 14.36 11.42 -8.96
N VAL A 271 14.14 12.74 -9.01
CA VAL A 271 13.62 13.45 -10.19
C VAL A 271 14.54 14.60 -10.63
N ALA A 272 15.82 14.56 -10.27
CA ALA A 272 16.75 15.67 -10.46
C ALA A 272 17.01 16.04 -11.94
N ASP A 273 16.83 15.10 -12.86
CA ASP A 273 17.06 15.28 -14.29
C ASP A 273 16.10 14.42 -15.13
N ALA A 274 16.08 14.68 -16.43
CA ALA A 274 15.19 13.99 -17.37
C ALA A 274 15.41 12.47 -17.43
N THR A 275 16.64 11.99 -17.22
CA THR A 275 16.94 10.55 -17.22
C THR A 275 16.32 9.89 -16.00
N LYS A 276 16.48 10.52 -14.83
CA LYS A 276 15.87 10.04 -13.58
C LYS A 276 14.35 10.09 -13.62
N ILE A 277 13.75 11.16 -14.17
CA ILE A 277 12.29 11.24 -14.38
C ILE A 277 11.79 10.08 -15.27
N LYS A 278 12.50 9.75 -16.35
CA LYS A 278 12.16 8.59 -17.20
C LYS A 278 12.27 7.27 -16.45
N ASN A 279 13.25 7.11 -15.56
CA ASN A 279 13.38 5.91 -14.74
C ASN A 279 12.24 5.79 -13.73
N VAL A 280 11.85 6.90 -13.10
CA VAL A 280 10.67 6.97 -12.21
C VAL A 280 9.39 6.62 -12.99
N ALA A 281 9.20 7.15 -14.19
CA ALA A 281 8.06 6.82 -15.04
C ALA A 281 7.99 5.32 -15.38
N LYS A 282 9.12 4.68 -15.69
CA LYS A 282 9.18 3.22 -15.92
C LYS A 282 8.82 2.42 -14.67
N ARG A 283 9.22 2.88 -13.48
CA ARG A 283 8.88 2.22 -12.21
C ARG A 283 7.38 2.33 -11.91
N ILE A 284 6.80 3.50 -12.12
CA ILE A 284 5.37 3.74 -12.00
C ILE A 284 4.60 2.83 -12.96
N ALA A 285 5.02 2.77 -14.22
CA ALA A 285 4.44 1.90 -15.25
C ALA A 285 4.42 0.43 -14.82
N ARG A 286 5.56 -0.11 -14.37
CA ARG A 286 5.63 -1.51 -13.87
C ARG A 286 4.69 -1.77 -12.70
N THR A 287 4.59 -0.81 -11.78
CA THR A 287 3.69 -0.96 -10.62
C THR A 287 2.23 -0.94 -11.08
N HIS A 288 1.91 -0.09 -12.05
CA HIS A 288 0.58 -0.01 -12.65
C HIS A 288 0.20 -1.26 -13.44
N GLU A 289 1.14 -1.83 -14.21
CA GLU A 289 0.99 -3.12 -14.92
C GLU A 289 0.71 -4.28 -13.96
N GLY A 290 1.13 -4.18 -12.69
CA GLY A 290 0.78 -5.13 -11.64
C GLY A 290 -0.69 -5.09 -11.20
N GLY A 291 -1.55 -4.29 -11.85
CA GLY A 291 -2.97 -4.19 -11.55
C GLY A 291 -3.29 -3.20 -10.41
N HIS A 292 -2.37 -2.29 -10.09
CA HIS A 292 -2.54 -1.30 -9.03
C HIS A 292 -2.96 0.08 -9.58
N ALA A 293 -3.81 0.76 -8.81
CA ALA A 293 -4.17 2.15 -9.03
C ALA A 293 -3.08 3.03 -8.41
N ILE A 294 -2.40 3.85 -9.22
CA ILE A 294 -1.21 4.57 -8.78
C ILE A 294 -1.52 6.06 -8.58
N VAL A 295 -1.20 6.54 -7.38
CA VAL A 295 -1.10 7.97 -7.09
C VAL A 295 0.33 8.30 -6.75
N VAL A 296 0.88 9.35 -7.35
CA VAL A 296 2.29 9.71 -7.20
C VAL A 296 2.39 11.10 -6.58
N ALA A 297 3.22 11.29 -5.56
CA ALA A 297 3.60 12.62 -5.05
C ALA A 297 5.06 12.91 -5.42
N VAL A 298 5.34 14.09 -5.96
CA VAL A 298 6.69 14.42 -6.45
C VAL A 298 7.16 15.75 -5.86
N SER A 299 8.40 15.77 -5.35
CA SER A 299 9.10 16.99 -4.92
C SER A 299 9.67 17.77 -6.10
N ALA A 300 10.16 18.99 -5.86
CA ALA A 300 10.88 19.76 -6.88
C ALA A 300 12.17 19.03 -7.33
N MET A 301 12.58 19.25 -8.59
CA MET A 301 13.76 18.60 -9.17
C MET A 301 15.06 19.02 -8.46
N GLY A 302 15.84 18.06 -7.96
CA GLY A 302 17.17 18.31 -7.38
C GLY A 302 17.16 19.44 -6.35
N ASP A 303 18.05 20.41 -6.52
CA ASP A 303 18.21 21.55 -5.60
C ASP A 303 17.34 22.77 -5.99
N THR A 304 16.27 22.57 -6.77
CA THR A 304 15.44 23.68 -7.27
C THR A 304 14.85 24.50 -6.14
N THR A 305 14.35 23.85 -5.07
CA THR A 305 13.79 24.55 -3.91
C THR A 305 14.82 25.46 -3.25
N ASP A 306 16.04 24.96 -3.01
CA ASP A 306 17.10 25.75 -2.37
C ASP A 306 17.57 26.90 -3.27
N ASN A 307 17.61 26.67 -4.59
CA ASN A 307 17.92 27.73 -5.56
C ASN A 307 16.85 28.84 -5.57
N LEU A 308 15.57 28.49 -5.46
CA LEU A 308 14.47 29.45 -5.36
C LEU A 308 14.53 30.26 -4.05
N ILE A 309 14.82 29.60 -2.92
CA ILE A 309 15.02 30.26 -1.63
C ILE A 309 16.19 31.25 -1.70
N ARG A 310 17.33 30.82 -2.27
CA ARG A 310 18.51 31.68 -2.46
C ARG A 310 18.18 32.89 -3.32
N LEU A 311 17.49 32.69 -4.44
CA LEU A 311 17.07 33.78 -5.33
C LEU A 311 16.13 34.77 -4.62
N ALA A 312 15.21 34.28 -3.79
CA ALA A 312 14.34 35.15 -2.98
C ALA A 312 15.17 36.01 -2.01
N HIS A 313 16.19 35.44 -1.38
CA HIS A 313 17.08 36.15 -0.46
C HIS A 313 18.07 37.12 -1.13
N GLU A 314 18.38 36.90 -2.42
CA GLU A 314 19.11 37.90 -3.22
C GLU A 314 18.27 39.16 -3.47
N ILE A 315 16.93 39.05 -3.42
CA ILE A 315 15.99 40.16 -3.63
C ILE A 315 15.57 40.81 -2.30
N SER A 316 15.26 40.01 -1.27
CA SER A 316 14.79 40.48 0.04
C SER A 316 15.52 39.77 1.16
N ILE A 317 16.02 40.53 2.14
CA ILE A 317 16.63 39.96 3.35
C ILE A 317 15.60 39.14 4.13
N ASP A 318 14.34 39.56 4.11
CA ASP A 318 13.20 38.91 4.77
C ASP A 318 12.04 38.81 3.76
N PRO A 319 12.04 37.80 2.86
CA PRO A 319 10.98 37.61 1.88
C PRO A 319 9.63 37.34 2.57
N PRO A 320 8.53 38.00 2.16
CA PRO A 320 7.22 37.69 2.73
C PRO A 320 6.84 36.23 2.52
N GLU A 321 6.50 35.52 3.60
CA GLU A 321 6.28 34.06 3.57
C GLU A 321 5.20 33.61 2.56
N ARG A 322 4.15 34.43 2.37
CA ARG A 322 3.12 34.18 1.35
C ARG A 322 3.70 34.09 -0.06
N GLU A 323 4.58 35.03 -0.43
CA GLU A 323 5.21 35.02 -1.75
C GLU A 323 6.24 33.90 -1.88
N LEU A 324 6.91 33.57 -0.78
CA LEU A 324 7.82 32.45 -0.75
C LEU A 324 7.06 31.14 -1.02
N ASP A 325 5.90 30.92 -0.39
CA ASP A 325 5.06 29.75 -0.65
C ASP A 325 4.61 29.67 -2.11
N MET A 326 4.21 30.80 -2.69
CA MET A 326 3.88 30.89 -4.11
C MET A 326 5.08 30.51 -4.99
N LEU A 327 6.28 31.05 -4.69
CA LEU A 327 7.50 30.79 -5.45
C LEU A 327 7.91 29.31 -5.38
N LEU A 328 7.97 28.73 -4.18
CA LEU A 328 8.42 27.35 -3.98
C LEU A 328 7.45 26.33 -4.62
N SER A 329 6.15 26.65 -4.67
CA SER A 329 5.16 25.79 -5.32
C SER A 329 5.45 25.51 -6.80
N THR A 330 6.14 26.43 -7.47
CA THR A 330 6.44 26.33 -8.91
C THR A 330 7.40 25.18 -9.24
N GLY A 331 8.34 24.86 -8.34
CA GLY A 331 9.31 23.77 -8.56
C GLY A 331 8.66 22.40 -8.68
N GLU A 332 7.60 22.16 -7.92
CA GLU A 332 6.84 20.91 -8.02
C GLU A 332 5.93 20.86 -9.23
N GLN A 333 5.35 22.01 -9.63
CA GLN A 333 4.51 22.08 -10.83
C GLN A 333 5.29 21.67 -12.09
N VAL A 334 6.56 22.07 -12.18
CA VAL A 334 7.48 21.61 -13.23
C VAL A 334 7.66 20.10 -13.17
N SER A 335 7.91 19.56 -11.97
CA SER A 335 8.22 18.14 -11.76
C SER A 335 7.05 17.23 -12.13
N ILE A 336 5.83 17.56 -11.68
CA ILE A 336 4.63 16.76 -11.99
C ILE A 336 4.27 16.80 -13.47
N ALA A 337 4.50 17.93 -14.15
CA ALA A 337 4.24 18.06 -15.58
C ALA A 337 5.21 17.21 -16.40
N LEU A 338 6.51 17.27 -16.09
CA LEU A 338 7.53 16.47 -16.76
C LEU A 338 7.33 14.97 -16.53
N LEU A 339 6.97 14.57 -15.31
CA LEU A 339 6.69 13.17 -15.03
C LEU A 339 5.44 12.67 -15.75
N ALA A 340 4.38 13.47 -15.82
CA ALA A 340 3.18 13.12 -16.58
C ALA A 340 3.49 12.91 -18.07
N MET A 341 4.30 13.80 -18.67
CA MET A 341 4.78 13.64 -20.05
C MET A 341 5.58 12.34 -20.22
N ALA A 342 6.48 12.03 -19.28
CA ALA A 342 7.29 10.82 -19.34
C ALA A 342 6.47 9.54 -19.21
N VAL A 343 5.43 9.52 -18.37
CA VAL A 343 4.51 8.38 -18.25
C VAL A 343 3.66 8.23 -19.52
N SER A 344 3.19 9.34 -20.11
CA SER A 344 2.45 9.32 -21.37
C SER A 344 3.27 8.83 -22.57
N GLU A 345 4.56 9.16 -22.61
CA GLU A 345 5.49 8.64 -23.62
C GLU A 345 5.63 7.11 -23.56
N LEU A 346 5.44 6.51 -22.37
CA LEU A 346 5.43 5.05 -22.19
C LEU A 346 4.09 4.39 -22.58
N GLY A 347 3.10 5.18 -23.02
CA GLY A 347 1.80 4.68 -23.49
C GLY A 347 0.69 4.66 -22.43
N TYR A 348 0.94 5.13 -21.21
CA TYR A 348 -0.06 5.17 -20.14
C TYR A 348 -0.72 6.53 -20.02
N GLN A 349 -1.98 6.57 -19.61
CA GLN A 349 -2.65 7.83 -19.33
C GLN A 349 -2.23 8.36 -17.97
N ALA A 350 -1.70 9.58 -17.92
CA ALA A 350 -1.33 10.26 -16.69
C ALA A 350 -1.97 11.65 -16.62
N ILE A 351 -2.20 12.13 -15.39
CA ILE A 351 -2.69 13.49 -15.14
C ILE A 351 -1.90 14.12 -14.00
N SER A 352 -1.39 15.31 -14.22
CA SER A 352 -0.79 16.13 -13.17
C SER A 352 -1.85 17.00 -12.49
N LEU A 353 -1.83 17.06 -11.16
CA LEU A 353 -2.72 17.89 -10.35
C LEU A 353 -1.93 18.66 -9.29
N THR A 354 -2.26 19.93 -9.10
CA THR A 354 -1.75 20.74 -7.99
C THR A 354 -2.54 20.49 -6.70
N GLY A 355 -1.99 20.91 -5.56
CA GLY A 355 -2.69 20.84 -4.27
C GLY A 355 -4.05 21.53 -4.30
N THR A 356 -4.17 22.65 -5.02
CA THR A 356 -5.45 23.37 -5.24
C THR A 356 -6.45 22.56 -6.06
N GLN A 357 -6.00 21.89 -7.13
CA GLN A 357 -6.90 21.09 -7.98
C GLN A 357 -7.40 19.82 -7.27
N VAL A 358 -6.59 19.24 -6.39
CA VAL A 358 -7.00 18.15 -5.51
C VAL A 358 -7.91 18.64 -4.38
N GLY A 359 -7.72 19.88 -3.91
CA GLY A 359 -8.42 20.40 -2.74
C GLY A 359 -7.75 19.99 -1.42
N ILE A 360 -6.42 20.11 -1.34
CA ILE A 360 -5.65 19.95 -0.11
C ILE A 360 -5.78 21.24 0.71
N ILE A 361 -6.74 21.26 1.64
CA ILE A 361 -7.00 22.43 2.49
C ILE A 361 -6.02 22.47 3.66
N THR A 362 -5.39 23.62 3.89
CA THR A 362 -4.37 23.81 4.92
C THR A 362 -4.70 24.94 5.90
N SER A 363 -3.89 25.06 6.96
CA SER A 363 -3.86 26.24 7.83
C SER A 363 -3.15 27.43 7.14
N GLY A 364 -3.52 28.67 7.49
CA GLY A 364 -2.86 29.88 6.99
C GLY A 364 -1.51 30.22 7.62
N PHE A 365 -0.74 29.21 8.04
CA PHE A 365 0.64 29.38 8.48
C PHE A 365 1.54 29.09 7.28
N TYR A 366 2.01 30.13 6.60
CA TYR A 366 2.86 29.99 5.43
C TYR A 366 4.20 29.30 5.79
N SER A 367 4.82 28.64 4.83
CA SER A 367 6.09 27.91 4.98
C SER A 367 6.08 26.71 5.94
N ASN A 368 5.01 26.47 6.69
CA ASN A 368 4.85 25.35 7.62
C ASN A 368 3.37 24.96 7.86
N ALA A 369 2.58 24.96 6.79
CA ALA A 369 1.14 24.75 6.90
C ALA A 369 0.78 23.31 7.35
N ARG A 370 -0.41 23.18 7.94
CA ARG A 370 -1.00 21.89 8.34
C ARG A 370 -2.18 21.51 7.48
N ILE A 371 -2.14 20.30 6.90
CA ILE A 371 -3.27 19.70 6.18
C ILE A 371 -4.45 19.55 7.14
N LYS A 372 -5.59 20.15 6.80
CA LYS A 372 -6.86 20.06 7.53
C LYS A 372 -7.81 19.05 6.88
N SER A 373 -7.87 19.03 5.56
CA SER A 373 -8.69 18.08 4.80
C SER A 373 -8.16 17.93 3.38
N ILE A 374 -8.49 16.79 2.75
CA ILE A 374 -8.17 16.49 1.35
C ILE A 374 -9.46 16.05 0.67
N ASN A 375 -9.81 16.66 -0.45
CA ASN A 375 -10.90 16.18 -1.30
C ASN A 375 -10.42 14.98 -2.13
N LYS A 376 -11.06 13.82 -1.96
CA LYS A 376 -10.69 12.59 -2.65
C LYS A 376 -11.43 12.37 -3.95
N GLU A 377 -12.55 13.03 -4.16
CA GLU A 377 -13.43 12.82 -5.31
C GLU A 377 -12.68 13.08 -6.62
N ARG A 378 -11.83 14.11 -6.65
CA ARG A 378 -11.03 14.44 -7.84
C ARG A 378 -10.05 13.33 -8.18
N ILE A 379 -9.35 12.77 -7.19
CA ILE A 379 -8.34 11.73 -7.39
C ILE A 379 -9.03 10.43 -7.81
N LEU A 380 -10.04 10.00 -7.06
CA LEU A 380 -10.79 8.77 -7.34
C LEU A 380 -11.40 8.80 -8.75
N SER A 381 -11.99 9.92 -9.17
CA SER A 381 -12.56 10.04 -10.52
C SER A 381 -11.54 9.88 -11.65
N GLU A 382 -10.26 10.23 -11.42
CA GLU A 382 -9.20 10.03 -12.42
C GLU A 382 -8.64 8.61 -12.38
N LEU A 383 -8.51 8.02 -11.19
CA LEU A 383 -8.16 6.60 -11.03
C LEU A 383 -9.20 5.67 -11.67
N GLU A 384 -10.50 5.97 -11.51
CA GLU A 384 -11.62 5.25 -12.16
C GLU A 384 -11.55 5.29 -13.70
N ARG A 385 -10.87 6.29 -14.27
CA ARG A 385 -10.62 6.41 -15.72
C ARG A 385 -9.36 5.66 -16.16
N GLY A 386 -8.74 4.88 -15.27
CA GLY A 386 -7.50 4.15 -15.52
C GLY A 386 -6.28 5.05 -15.65
N ARG A 387 -6.31 6.27 -15.08
CA ARG A 387 -5.19 7.22 -15.18
C ARG A 387 -4.30 7.14 -13.96
N ILE A 388 -3.00 7.28 -14.19
CA ILE A 388 -2.01 7.52 -13.14
C ILE A 388 -2.11 8.98 -12.69
N VAL A 389 -2.37 9.20 -11.40
CA VAL A 389 -2.55 10.55 -10.85
C VAL A 389 -1.22 11.02 -10.25
N ILE A 390 -0.70 12.15 -10.71
CA ILE A 390 0.57 12.72 -10.26
C ILE A 390 0.32 14.06 -9.57
N LEU A 391 0.72 14.17 -8.31
CA LEU A 391 0.41 15.26 -7.40
C LEU A 391 1.67 16.03 -7.02
N ALA A 392 1.51 17.34 -6.87
CA ALA A 392 2.52 18.18 -6.22
C ALA A 392 2.49 17.93 -4.70
N GLY A 393 3.62 17.52 -4.13
CA GLY A 393 3.70 17.02 -2.75
C GLY A 393 3.86 18.06 -1.65
N PHE A 394 4.21 19.30 -1.94
CA PHE A 394 4.66 20.32 -0.99
C PHE A 394 3.60 21.39 -0.72
N GLN A 395 2.59 21.48 -1.59
CA GLN A 395 1.65 22.60 -1.62
C GLN A 395 0.22 22.20 -1.22
N GLY A 396 -0.48 23.16 -0.62
CA GLY A 396 -1.92 23.13 -0.38
C GLY A 396 -2.51 24.52 -0.50
N VAL A 397 -3.74 24.68 -0.03
CA VAL A 397 -4.51 25.90 -0.23
C VAL A 397 -5.29 26.27 1.03
N THR A 398 -5.29 27.56 1.41
CA THR A 398 -6.14 28.05 2.51
C THR A 398 -7.62 28.06 2.09
N ILE A 399 -8.53 28.28 3.03
CA ILE A 399 -9.96 28.42 2.71
C ILE A 399 -10.25 29.63 1.81
N ASP A 400 -9.36 30.63 1.81
CA ASP A 400 -9.43 31.84 1.00
C ASP A 400 -8.74 31.69 -0.38
N ASN A 401 -8.32 30.47 -0.73
CA ASN A 401 -7.63 30.11 -1.96
C ASN A 401 -6.18 30.62 -2.11
N GLU A 402 -5.48 30.92 -1.01
CA GLU A 402 -4.06 31.25 -1.04
C GLU A 402 -3.19 29.98 -1.06
N ILE A 403 -2.12 29.98 -1.86
CA ILE A 403 -1.16 28.87 -1.91
C ILE A 403 -0.36 28.84 -0.62
N THR A 404 -0.20 27.64 -0.07
CA THR A 404 0.63 27.41 1.12
C THR A 404 1.58 26.26 0.89
N THR A 405 2.67 26.26 1.64
CA THR A 405 3.60 25.14 1.68
C THR A 405 3.63 24.49 3.05
N LEU A 406 3.88 23.19 3.08
CA LEU A 406 3.74 22.37 4.29
C LEU A 406 5.04 22.25 5.11
N GLY A 407 6.11 22.94 4.69
CA GLY A 407 7.43 22.93 5.33
C GLY A 407 8.31 21.73 4.97
N ARG A 408 9.36 21.46 5.75
CA ARG A 408 10.29 20.35 5.48
C ARG A 408 9.57 18.99 5.56
N GLY A 409 9.98 18.04 4.72
CA GLY A 409 9.37 16.70 4.63
C GLY A 409 7.91 16.69 4.16
N ALA A 410 7.46 17.80 3.56
CA ALA A 410 6.08 17.97 3.15
C ALA A 410 5.63 16.97 2.08
N SER A 411 6.47 16.65 1.10
CA SER A 411 6.10 15.68 0.06
C SER A 411 5.83 14.28 0.64
N ASP A 412 6.59 13.85 1.67
CA ASP A 412 6.34 12.60 2.38
C ASP A 412 5.00 12.67 3.14
N THR A 413 4.79 13.78 3.85
CA THR A 413 3.56 14.02 4.63
C THR A 413 2.33 14.04 3.73
N THR A 414 2.40 14.66 2.55
CA THR A 414 1.31 14.69 1.57
C THR A 414 1.03 13.31 1.01
N ALA A 415 2.06 12.52 0.68
CA ALA A 415 1.87 11.17 0.19
C ALA A 415 1.13 10.29 1.20
N VAL A 416 1.52 10.34 2.48
CA VAL A 416 0.84 9.59 3.54
C VAL A 416 -0.56 10.12 3.81
N ALA A 417 -0.78 11.44 3.76
CA ALA A 417 -2.11 12.02 3.92
C ALA A 417 -3.07 11.59 2.81
N ILE A 418 -2.58 11.52 1.57
CA ILE A 418 -3.32 11.01 0.42
C ILE A 418 -3.60 9.52 0.59
N ALA A 419 -2.60 8.73 0.98
CA ALA A 419 -2.77 7.30 1.25
C ALA A 419 -3.85 7.03 2.31
N ALA A 420 -3.79 7.74 3.43
CA ALA A 420 -4.79 7.67 4.49
C ALA A 420 -6.19 8.07 4.00
N THR A 421 -6.29 9.11 3.18
CA THR A 421 -7.58 9.63 2.66
C THR A 421 -8.22 8.65 1.67
N LEU A 422 -7.41 7.98 0.86
CA LEU A 422 -7.86 7.03 -0.15
C LEU A 422 -8.08 5.61 0.40
N GLY A 423 -7.57 5.30 1.59
CA GLY A 423 -7.52 3.93 2.09
C GLY A 423 -6.58 3.07 1.24
N ALA A 424 -5.41 3.62 0.91
CA ALA A 424 -4.40 2.93 0.11
C ALA A 424 -3.78 1.74 0.86
N ASP A 425 -3.40 0.69 0.13
CA ASP A 425 -2.82 -0.52 0.73
C ASP A 425 -1.43 -0.25 1.30
N ARG A 426 -0.66 0.62 0.64
CA ARG A 426 0.62 1.11 1.16
C ARG A 426 1.04 2.44 0.53
N CYS A 427 1.96 3.11 1.20
CA CYS A 427 2.66 4.29 0.70
C CYS A 427 4.16 4.02 0.56
N ASP A 428 4.66 3.99 -0.67
CA ASP A 428 6.07 3.82 -0.98
C ASP A 428 6.79 5.18 -0.95
N ILE A 429 7.81 5.34 -0.11
CA ILE A 429 8.65 6.53 -0.04
C ILE A 429 9.99 6.23 -0.72
N TYR A 430 10.17 6.76 -1.93
CA TYR A 430 11.39 6.60 -2.71
C TYR A 430 12.41 7.70 -2.42
N THR A 431 13.57 7.28 -1.95
CA THR A 431 14.71 8.12 -1.58
C THR A 431 16.02 7.59 -2.21
N ASP A 432 17.16 8.07 -1.75
CA ASP A 432 18.51 7.66 -2.16
C ASP A 432 19.06 6.43 -1.42
N VAL A 433 18.49 6.09 -0.26
CA VAL A 433 18.82 4.88 0.51
C VAL A 433 17.87 3.72 0.20
N GLU A 434 18.37 2.48 0.29
CA GLU A 434 17.59 1.26 0.00
C GLU A 434 16.55 0.90 1.06
N GLY A 435 16.59 1.54 2.23
CA GLY A 435 15.71 1.25 3.35
C GLY A 435 16.21 1.93 4.62
N VAL A 436 15.69 1.50 5.75
CA VAL A 436 16.13 1.92 7.09
C VAL A 436 17.19 0.94 7.57
N TYR A 437 18.29 1.46 8.10
CA TYR A 437 19.43 0.66 8.56
C TYR A 437 19.59 0.76 10.08
N THR A 438 20.23 -0.24 10.67
CA THR A 438 20.56 -0.30 12.11
C THR A 438 21.47 0.84 12.58
N ALA A 439 22.18 1.49 11.66
CA ALA A 439 22.99 2.69 11.86
C ALA A 439 23.26 3.33 10.49
N ASP A 440 23.80 4.55 10.45
CA ASP A 440 24.21 5.18 9.19
C ASP A 440 25.33 4.34 8.51
N PRO A 441 25.10 3.76 7.31
CA PRO A 441 26.09 2.93 6.63
C PRO A 441 27.40 3.64 6.29
N ARG A 442 27.40 4.99 6.25
CA ARG A 442 28.61 5.80 6.03
C ARG A 442 29.51 5.82 7.27
N ILE A 443 28.93 5.66 8.46
CA ILE A 443 29.65 5.58 9.73
C ILE A 443 29.99 4.12 10.05
N VAL A 444 29.03 3.21 9.83
CA VAL A 444 29.09 1.79 10.20
C VAL A 444 28.92 0.93 8.94
N PRO A 445 30.01 0.48 8.28
CA PRO A 445 29.92 -0.23 7.00
C PRO A 445 29.17 -1.57 7.03
N ASN A 446 29.13 -2.24 8.19
CA ASN A 446 28.37 -3.47 8.43
C ASN A 446 26.94 -3.21 8.96
N ALA A 447 26.42 -1.99 8.84
CA ALA A 447 25.04 -1.71 9.20
C ALA A 447 24.08 -2.56 8.35
N ARG A 448 23.11 -3.20 9.01
CA ARG A 448 22.14 -4.08 8.35
C ARG A 448 20.88 -3.28 8.00
N LYS A 449 20.31 -3.52 6.81
CA LYS A 449 18.99 -3.01 6.44
C LYS A 449 17.91 -3.79 7.20
N HIS A 450 16.92 -3.09 7.74
CA HIS A 450 15.73 -3.72 8.30
C HIS A 450 14.79 -4.18 7.19
N ASP A 451 14.17 -5.34 7.34
CA ASP A 451 13.04 -5.74 6.49
C ASP A 451 11.74 -5.08 6.99
N GLN A 452 11.58 -5.03 8.31
CA GLN A 452 10.45 -4.38 9.00
C GLN A 452 10.94 -3.54 10.19
N ILE A 453 10.24 -2.44 10.47
CA ILE A 453 10.43 -1.59 11.66
C ILE A 453 9.06 -1.07 12.12
N THR A 454 8.88 -0.87 13.43
CA THR A 454 7.61 -0.31 13.91
C THR A 454 7.48 1.20 13.63
N TYR A 455 6.25 1.70 13.60
CA TYR A 455 5.99 3.14 13.56
C TYR A 455 6.69 3.89 14.70
N ASP A 456 6.71 3.34 15.91
CA ASP A 456 7.30 3.99 17.08
C ASP A 456 8.82 4.08 16.99
N GLU A 457 9.49 3.01 16.59
CA GLU A 457 10.95 3.04 16.39
C GLU A 457 11.34 3.97 15.26
N MET A 458 10.63 3.91 14.13
CA MET A 458 10.91 4.79 13.01
C MET A 458 10.65 6.27 13.36
N LEU A 459 9.61 6.56 14.15
CA LEU A 459 9.32 7.92 14.61
C LEU A 459 10.44 8.45 15.50
N GLU A 460 10.91 7.64 16.45
CA GLU A 460 12.03 8.00 17.32
C GLU A 460 13.33 8.16 16.53
N MET A 461 13.66 7.24 15.62
CA MET A 461 14.82 7.36 14.75
C MET A 461 14.79 8.65 13.91
N ALA A 462 13.65 8.99 13.31
CA ALA A 462 13.48 10.19 12.50
C ALA A 462 13.68 11.48 13.32
N ARG A 463 13.30 11.48 14.60
CA ARG A 463 13.53 12.61 15.53
C ARG A 463 14.99 12.70 15.94
N LEU A 464 15.65 11.56 16.14
CA LEU A 464 17.02 11.45 16.67
C LEU A 464 18.11 11.44 15.58
N GLY A 465 17.85 12.10 14.45
CA GLY A 465 18.85 12.34 13.41
C GLY A 465 18.84 11.37 12.22
N ALA A 466 17.97 10.36 12.16
CA ALA A 466 17.87 9.51 10.97
C ALA A 466 17.17 10.26 9.82
N LYS A 467 17.96 10.75 8.86
CA LYS A 467 17.49 11.61 7.73
C LYS A 467 16.76 10.84 6.61
N VAL A 468 16.12 9.72 6.91
CA VAL A 468 15.47 8.83 5.91
C VAL A 468 14.00 9.17 5.69
N LEU A 469 13.23 9.32 6.77
CA LEU A 469 11.83 9.72 6.75
C LEU A 469 11.62 10.94 7.63
N HIS A 470 10.71 11.82 7.24
CA HIS A 470 10.31 12.92 8.11
C HIS A 470 9.36 12.44 9.22
N SER A 471 9.62 12.81 10.47
CA SER A 471 8.84 12.36 11.65
C SER A 471 7.33 12.56 11.50
N ARG A 472 6.90 13.71 10.97
CA ARG A 472 5.49 14.05 10.71
C ARG A 472 4.77 13.07 9.78
N CYS A 473 5.48 12.52 8.80
CA CYS A 473 4.96 11.51 7.87
C CYS A 473 4.69 10.19 8.62
N VAL A 474 5.64 9.76 9.46
CA VAL A 474 5.52 8.54 10.28
C VAL A 474 4.40 8.68 11.32
N GLU A 475 4.27 9.85 11.95
CA GLU A 475 3.18 10.17 12.88
C GLU A 475 1.81 10.03 12.23
N LEU A 476 1.68 10.53 10.99
CA LEU A 476 0.45 10.45 10.22
C LEU A 476 0.14 9.00 9.83
N ALA A 477 1.16 8.26 9.41
CA ALA A 477 1.06 6.85 9.06
C ALA A 477 0.58 6.03 10.26
N LYS A 478 1.19 6.22 11.44
CA LYS A 478 0.76 5.59 12.69
C LYS A 478 -0.69 5.92 13.03
N LYS A 479 -1.08 7.19 12.90
CA LYS A 479 -2.42 7.66 13.29
C LYS A 479 -3.53 7.05 12.42
N PHE A 480 -3.26 6.85 11.13
CA PHE A 480 -4.24 6.36 10.16
C PHE A 480 -3.97 4.93 9.69
N ASP A 481 -3.03 4.24 10.34
CA ASP A 481 -2.62 2.87 10.03
C ASP A 481 -2.25 2.66 8.56
N VAL A 482 -1.43 3.57 8.02
CA VAL A 482 -0.93 3.49 6.65
C VAL A 482 0.42 2.78 6.64
N HIS A 483 0.48 1.59 6.05
CA HIS A 483 1.75 0.89 5.84
C HIS A 483 2.69 1.71 4.95
N LEU A 484 3.89 2.00 5.44
CA LEU A 484 4.92 2.68 4.65
C LEU A 484 5.96 1.69 4.14
N CYS A 485 6.52 1.95 2.96
CA CYS A 485 7.68 1.22 2.45
C CYS A 485 8.78 2.21 2.07
N VAL A 486 9.89 2.22 2.79
CA VAL A 486 11.06 3.04 2.45
C VAL A 486 11.88 2.30 1.39
N ARG A 487 12.09 2.91 0.22
CA ARG A 487 12.78 2.29 -0.90
C ARG A 487 13.77 3.24 -1.54
N SER A 488 14.76 2.69 -2.26
CA SER A 488 15.59 3.51 -3.14
C SER A 488 14.96 3.64 -4.52
N SER A 489 15.02 4.83 -5.10
CA SER A 489 14.68 5.03 -6.52
C SER A 489 15.75 4.49 -7.47
N PHE A 490 16.95 4.18 -6.96
CA PHE A 490 18.12 3.74 -7.73
C PHE A 490 18.35 2.23 -7.69
N SER A 491 17.54 1.49 -6.92
CA SER A 491 17.63 0.05 -6.71
C SER A 491 16.26 -0.61 -6.89
N GLU A 492 16.25 -1.90 -7.17
CA GLU A 492 15.02 -2.73 -7.18
C GLU A 492 14.82 -3.48 -5.86
N ALA A 493 15.66 -3.25 -4.86
CA ALA A 493 15.51 -3.84 -3.53
C ALA A 493 14.13 -3.58 -2.92
N GLU A 494 13.67 -4.51 -2.08
CA GLU A 494 12.31 -4.50 -1.51
C GLU A 494 12.06 -3.37 -0.50
N GLY A 495 13.09 -2.70 -0.01
CA GLY A 495 12.92 -1.63 0.97
C GLY A 495 12.86 -2.10 2.41
N THR A 496 12.37 -1.22 3.27
CA THR A 496 11.98 -1.52 4.66
C THR A 496 10.52 -1.16 4.86
N MET A 497 9.72 -2.08 5.38
CA MET A 497 8.34 -1.82 5.73
C MET A 497 8.24 -1.18 7.12
N VAL A 498 7.47 -0.08 7.23
CA VAL A 498 7.12 0.53 8.50
C VAL A 498 5.70 0.13 8.84
N VAL A 499 5.54 -0.63 9.92
CA VAL A 499 4.31 -1.35 10.27
C VAL A 499 3.94 -1.14 11.74
N LYS A 500 2.79 -1.70 12.12
CA LYS A 500 2.36 -1.72 13.52
C LYS A 500 3.14 -2.79 14.30
N GLU A 501 3.31 -2.58 15.61
CA GLU A 501 4.09 -3.48 16.49
C GLU A 501 3.58 -4.93 16.47
N ASP A 502 2.26 -5.12 16.47
CA ASP A 502 1.56 -6.41 16.46
C ASP A 502 1.67 -7.19 15.14
N GLU A 503 2.23 -6.59 14.09
CA GLU A 503 2.47 -7.24 12.80
C GLU A 503 3.90 -7.78 12.66
N MET A 504 4.79 -7.52 13.63
CA MET A 504 6.17 -8.00 13.59
C MET A 504 6.28 -9.49 13.92
N ILE A 505 7.09 -10.20 13.15
CA ILE A 505 7.33 -11.65 13.30
C ILE A 505 8.39 -11.94 14.37
N GLU A 506 9.39 -11.05 14.53
CA GLU A 506 10.50 -11.21 15.46
C GLU A 506 10.64 -9.99 16.39
N GLU A 507 10.79 -10.23 17.70
CA GLU A 507 11.13 -9.18 18.67
C GLU A 507 12.64 -8.93 18.65
N VAL A 508 13.06 -7.84 18.00
CA VAL A 508 14.43 -7.33 18.12
C VAL A 508 14.54 -6.45 19.37
N VAL A 509 15.52 -6.74 20.25
CA VAL A 509 15.67 -6.01 21.52
C VAL A 509 16.05 -4.54 21.30
N VAL A 510 16.96 -4.31 20.36
CA VAL A 510 17.47 -3.00 19.97
C VAL A 510 17.51 -2.96 18.45
N SER A 511 16.85 -1.97 17.87
CA SER A 511 16.69 -1.86 16.42
C SER A 511 17.78 -1.01 15.79
N ALA A 512 18.15 0.13 16.41
CA ALA A 512 19.11 1.02 15.78
C ALA A 512 19.94 1.87 16.75
N VAL A 513 21.05 2.39 16.22
CA VAL A 513 21.87 3.47 16.77
C VAL A 513 21.76 4.67 15.84
N THR A 514 21.34 5.82 16.35
CA THR A 514 21.29 7.08 15.60
C THR A 514 22.23 8.11 16.20
N SER A 515 22.58 9.13 15.41
CA SER A 515 23.35 10.27 15.89
C SER A 515 22.90 11.56 15.23
N ASP A 516 22.89 12.64 16.01
CA ASP A 516 22.63 14.00 15.53
C ASP A 516 23.76 14.94 15.98
N LYS A 517 24.39 15.61 15.00
CA LYS A 517 25.44 16.62 15.21
C LYS A 517 24.89 18.05 15.09
N ASP A 518 23.67 18.22 14.58
CA ASP A 518 23.06 19.54 14.32
C ASP A 518 22.43 20.12 15.62
N GLN A 519 23.02 19.85 16.79
CA GLN A 519 22.50 20.15 18.12
C GLN A 519 23.44 21.06 18.92
N ALA A 520 22.87 21.92 19.75
CA ALA A 520 23.60 22.72 20.73
C ALA A 520 22.94 22.64 22.10
N LYS A 521 23.76 22.63 23.15
CA LYS A 521 23.34 22.57 24.56
C LYS A 521 23.33 23.96 25.17
N VAL A 522 22.27 24.25 25.91
CA VAL A 522 22.14 25.44 26.76
C VAL A 522 21.97 24.98 28.20
N SER A 523 22.90 25.34 29.08
CA SER A 523 22.85 25.00 30.51
C SER A 523 22.66 26.25 31.36
N LEU A 524 21.60 26.26 32.17
CA LEU A 524 21.26 27.28 33.15
C LEU A 524 21.60 26.77 34.54
N PHE A 525 22.45 27.49 35.26
CA PHE A 525 22.91 27.09 36.60
C PHE A 525 22.23 27.89 37.71
N GLY A 526 21.90 27.21 38.80
CA GLY A 526 21.36 27.84 40.01
C GLY A 526 20.01 28.51 39.80
N VAL A 527 19.15 27.89 38.98
CA VAL A 527 17.76 28.33 38.78
C VAL A 527 16.97 28.11 40.08
N PRO A 528 16.21 29.08 40.62
CA PRO A 528 15.38 28.86 41.80
C PRO A 528 14.38 27.71 41.59
N ASP A 529 14.37 26.73 42.50
CA ASP A 529 13.47 25.56 42.42
C ASP A 529 12.07 25.94 42.94
N LYS A 530 11.34 26.69 42.11
CA LYS A 530 9.99 27.18 42.40
C LYS A 530 9.05 26.93 41.22
N PRO A 531 7.77 26.61 41.49
CA PRO A 531 6.77 26.47 40.44
C PRO A 531 6.70 27.70 39.51
N GLY A 532 6.59 27.45 38.21
CA GLY A 532 6.43 28.47 37.18
C GLY A 532 7.73 29.03 36.59
N ILE A 533 8.91 28.70 37.14
CA ILE A 533 10.18 29.14 36.56
C ILE A 533 10.48 28.46 35.22
N ALA A 534 10.42 27.13 35.16
CA ALA A 534 10.58 26.37 33.93
C ALA A 534 9.57 26.81 32.85
N ALA A 535 8.32 27.04 33.25
CA ALA A 535 7.27 27.53 32.34
C ALA A 535 7.63 28.86 31.69
N ARG A 536 8.20 29.82 32.44
CA ARG A 536 8.63 31.12 31.87
C ARG A 536 9.78 30.96 30.88
N ILE A 537 10.77 30.13 31.22
CA ILE A 537 11.93 29.86 30.36
C ILE A 537 11.45 29.29 29.03
N PHE A 538 10.68 28.20 29.08
CA PHE A 538 10.25 27.51 27.87
C PHE A 538 9.17 28.24 27.10
N GLN A 539 8.31 29.04 27.75
CA GLN A 539 7.38 29.91 27.05
C GLN A 539 8.10 30.96 26.22
N ALA A 540 9.15 31.59 26.76
CA ALA A 540 9.90 32.61 26.01
C ALA A 540 10.64 32.03 24.79
N VAL A 541 11.16 30.80 24.90
CA VAL A 541 11.76 30.09 23.77
C VAL A 541 10.69 29.69 22.74
N ALA A 542 9.52 29.23 23.21
CA ALA A 542 8.39 28.87 22.34
C ALA A 542 7.79 30.08 21.61
N ASP A 543 7.70 31.25 22.26
CA ASP A 543 7.22 32.50 21.64
C ASP A 543 8.13 32.95 20.48
N ALA A 544 9.41 32.58 20.53
CA ALA A 544 10.37 32.76 19.45
C ALA A 544 10.31 31.64 18.39
N HIS A 545 9.36 30.71 18.49
CA HIS A 545 9.18 29.57 17.58
C HIS A 545 10.40 28.65 17.49
N ILE A 546 11.19 28.56 18.56
CA ILE A 546 12.36 27.68 18.64
C ILE A 546 11.93 26.34 19.25
N SER A 547 12.27 25.26 18.55
CA SER A 547 12.01 23.89 19.03
C SER A 547 13.09 23.46 20.00
N ILE A 548 12.67 22.89 21.12
CA ILE A 548 13.54 22.24 22.10
C ILE A 548 13.40 20.74 21.92
N ASP A 549 14.52 20.03 21.96
CA ASP A 549 14.53 18.57 21.85
C ASP A 549 14.60 17.91 23.23
N MET A 550 15.76 17.94 23.87
CA MET A 550 15.97 17.33 25.18
C MET A 550 15.88 18.36 26.30
N ILE A 551 15.24 17.99 27.43
CA ILE A 551 15.21 18.80 28.66
C ILE A 551 15.67 17.93 29.84
N ILE A 552 16.63 18.42 30.60
CA ILE A 552 17.17 17.78 31.80
C ILE A 552 17.18 18.79 32.93
N GLN A 553 16.58 18.43 34.06
CA GLN A 553 16.63 19.22 35.29
C GLN A 553 17.24 18.38 36.40
N THR A 554 18.28 18.91 37.04
CA THR A 554 18.90 18.31 38.22
C THR A 554 18.68 19.25 39.40
N THR A 555 18.20 18.73 40.52
CA THR A 555 18.00 19.52 41.75
C THR A 555 19.30 19.60 42.53
N ASN A 556 19.61 20.81 43.03
CA ASN A 556 20.80 21.09 43.82
C ASN A 556 20.44 21.28 45.30
N PRO A 557 21.35 20.92 46.22
CA PRO A 557 21.23 21.29 47.62
C PRO A 557 21.15 22.83 47.75
N GLY A 558 20.14 23.33 48.46
CA GLY A 558 19.95 24.78 48.66
C GLY A 558 18.74 25.39 47.94
N GLY A 559 17.85 24.57 47.36
CA GLY A 559 16.59 25.05 46.77
C GLY A 559 16.77 25.68 45.39
N THR A 560 17.83 25.29 44.68
CA THR A 560 18.07 25.64 43.28
C THR A 560 18.13 24.36 42.44
N ALA A 561 18.03 24.51 41.13
CA ALA A 561 18.16 23.44 40.16
C ALA A 561 19.03 23.92 38.99
N ASP A 562 19.72 22.98 38.35
CA ASP A 562 20.37 23.21 37.07
C ASP A 562 19.47 22.66 35.97
N LEU A 563 19.27 23.46 34.93
CA LEU A 563 18.41 23.13 33.81
C LEU A 563 19.25 23.14 32.54
N ALA A 564 19.31 22.01 31.84
CA ALA A 564 19.97 21.89 30.55
C ALA A 564 18.97 21.47 29.49
N PHE A 565 19.08 22.03 28.30
CA PHE A 565 18.27 21.60 27.16
C PHE A 565 19.02 21.74 25.84
N THR A 566 18.56 21.05 24.80
CA THR A 566 19.13 21.11 23.46
C THR A 566 18.20 21.82 22.47
N VAL A 567 18.82 22.55 21.55
CA VAL A 567 18.18 23.20 20.40
C VAL A 567 19.01 22.93 19.15
N ALA A 568 18.43 23.11 17.96
CA ALA A 568 19.22 23.04 16.73
C ALA A 568 20.37 24.06 16.77
N GLU A 569 21.54 23.71 16.22
CA GLU A 569 22.76 24.55 16.30
C GLU A 569 22.51 25.99 15.81
N LYS A 570 21.75 26.14 14.72
CA LYS A 570 21.35 27.43 14.14
C LYS A 570 20.57 28.34 15.10
N ASP A 571 19.84 27.74 16.05
CA ASP A 571 18.93 28.44 16.97
C ASP A 571 19.62 28.77 18.31
N LEU A 572 20.89 28.36 18.50
CA LEU A 572 21.67 28.60 19.71
C LEU A 572 21.78 30.10 20.04
N GLN A 573 22.21 30.92 19.08
CA GLN A 573 22.44 32.35 19.31
C GLN A 573 21.14 33.12 19.62
N PRO A 574 20.03 32.93 18.88
CA PRO A 574 18.72 33.45 19.28
C PRO A 574 18.30 33.01 20.69
N THR A 575 18.49 31.73 21.01
CA THR A 575 18.12 31.16 22.32
C THR A 575 18.89 31.83 23.46
N ILE A 576 20.22 31.97 23.34
CA ILE A 576 21.04 32.61 24.38
C ILE A 576 20.54 34.03 24.65
N LYS A 577 20.28 34.83 23.61
CA LYS A 577 19.78 36.21 23.77
C LYS A 577 18.46 36.28 24.54
N ILE A 578 17.53 35.37 24.24
CA ILE A 578 16.24 35.26 24.94
C ILE A 578 16.48 34.93 26.42
N ILE A 579 17.29 33.90 26.67
CA ILE A 579 17.58 33.42 28.02
C ILE A 579 18.30 34.48 28.87
N GLU A 580 19.30 35.16 28.31
CA GLU A 580 20.01 36.25 29.00
C GLU A 580 19.06 37.40 29.37
N GLY A 581 18.10 37.73 28.50
CA GLY A 581 17.06 38.73 28.78
C GLY A 581 16.11 38.36 29.94
N LEU A 582 16.05 37.08 30.32
CA LEU A 582 15.23 36.59 31.43
C LEU A 582 15.96 36.53 32.77
N LYS A 583 17.25 36.87 32.83
CA LYS A 583 18.09 36.69 34.02
C LYS A 583 17.48 37.25 35.30
N ASP A 584 17.00 38.49 35.26
CA ASP A 584 16.42 39.16 36.43
C ASP A 584 15.05 38.58 36.84
N GLN A 585 14.30 38.02 35.88
CA GLN A 585 12.97 37.47 36.11
C GLN A 585 13.01 36.03 36.62
N VAL A 586 13.99 35.26 36.14
CA VAL A 586 14.19 33.84 36.46
C VAL A 586 15.11 33.66 37.65
N GLY A 587 16.14 34.50 37.79
CA GLY A 587 17.10 34.46 38.90
C GLY A 587 18.18 33.39 38.77
N PHE A 588 18.51 32.94 37.56
CA PHE A 588 19.62 32.00 37.34
C PHE A 588 20.98 32.69 37.52
N THR A 589 21.99 31.92 37.93
CA THR A 589 23.33 32.44 38.22
C THR A 589 24.15 32.64 36.95
N ASN A 590 24.18 31.62 36.10
CA ASN A 590 24.95 31.60 34.86
C ASN A 590 24.24 30.82 33.75
N VAL A 591 24.53 31.15 32.50
CA VAL A 591 24.17 30.37 31.31
C VAL A 591 25.45 29.93 30.59
N SER A 592 25.52 28.66 30.20
CA SER A 592 26.66 28.08 29.48
C SER A 592 26.17 27.44 28.19
N PRO A 593 26.43 28.06 27.03
CA PRO A 593 26.19 27.44 25.74
C PRO A 593 27.34 26.51 25.34
N ASP A 594 27.03 25.44 24.64
CA ASP A 594 28.00 24.53 24.05
C ASP A 594 27.49 24.03 22.70
N LYS A 595 28.28 24.26 21.66
CA LYS A 595 27.95 23.89 20.28
C LYS A 595 28.69 22.66 19.78
N ASN A 596 29.70 22.20 20.50
CA ASN A 596 30.56 21.09 20.05
C ASN A 596 30.06 19.78 20.66
N ILE A 597 28.77 19.51 20.49
CA ILE A 597 28.13 18.33 21.06
C ILE A 597 27.50 17.47 19.97
N ALA A 598 27.38 16.19 20.23
CA ALA A 598 26.54 15.30 19.44
C ALA A 598 25.65 14.47 20.37
N GLN A 599 24.45 14.16 19.89
CA GLN A 599 23.54 13.24 20.54
C GLN A 599 23.69 11.89 19.85
N VAL A 600 23.93 10.84 20.64
CA VAL A 600 23.97 9.45 20.16
C VAL A 600 22.92 8.66 20.91
N SER A 601 22.06 7.97 20.17
CA SER A 601 20.85 7.37 20.72
C SER A 601 20.71 5.92 20.32
N LEU A 602 20.29 5.11 21.29
CA LEU A 602 19.86 3.73 21.11
C LEU A 602 18.33 3.71 20.99
N VAL A 603 17.79 2.96 20.03
CA VAL A 603 16.34 2.84 19.78
C VAL A 603 15.93 1.38 19.69
N GLY A 604 14.84 0.98 20.36
CA GLY A 604 14.21 -0.33 20.19
C GLY A 604 13.02 -0.58 21.12
N ILE A 605 11.95 -1.20 20.59
CA ILE A 605 10.75 -1.54 21.40
C ILE A 605 11.04 -2.56 22.50
N GLY A 606 11.98 -3.48 22.26
CA GLY A 606 12.36 -4.50 23.24
C GLY A 606 12.99 -3.94 24.51
N MET A 607 13.31 -2.64 24.55
CA MET A 607 13.76 -1.95 25.76
C MET A 607 12.72 -1.94 26.89
N LYS A 608 11.42 -2.08 26.55
CA LYS A 608 10.34 -2.19 27.53
C LYS A 608 10.39 -3.48 28.35
N SER A 609 10.86 -4.57 27.73
CA SER A 609 10.81 -5.93 28.29
C SER A 609 12.18 -6.45 28.76
N HIS A 610 13.28 -5.81 28.35
CA HIS A 610 14.64 -6.27 28.63
C HIS A 610 15.40 -5.35 29.59
N VAL A 611 15.96 -5.93 30.65
CA VAL A 611 16.78 -5.22 31.64
C VAL A 611 18.24 -5.14 31.22
N GLY A 612 18.94 -4.09 31.67
CA GLY A 612 20.40 -3.97 31.51
C GLY A 612 20.89 -3.31 30.21
N ILE A 613 19.99 -2.83 29.35
CA ILE A 613 20.35 -2.16 28.09
C ILE A 613 21.16 -0.87 28.34
N ALA A 614 20.69 -0.02 29.26
CA ALA A 614 21.41 1.20 29.64
C ALA A 614 22.83 0.91 30.14
N ALA A 615 22.97 -0.08 31.02
CA ALA A 615 24.27 -0.49 31.55
C ALA A 615 25.21 -0.97 30.42
N ARG A 616 24.69 -1.73 29.46
CA ARG A 616 25.46 -2.20 28.30
C ARG A 616 25.91 -1.04 27.40
N MET A 617 25.05 -0.06 27.15
CA MET A 617 25.38 1.16 26.37
C MET A 617 26.45 2.01 27.08
N PHE A 618 26.28 2.29 28.37
CA PHE A 618 27.24 3.10 29.12
C PHE A 618 28.58 2.38 29.27
N GLN A 619 28.59 1.06 29.44
CA GLN A 619 29.81 0.27 29.43
C GLN A 619 30.50 0.34 28.06
N ALA A 620 29.76 0.31 26.95
CA ALA A 620 30.32 0.47 25.61
C ALA A 620 31.09 1.79 25.48
N LEU A 621 30.46 2.89 25.88
CA LEU A 621 31.07 4.22 25.83
C LEU A 621 32.27 4.34 26.77
N ALA A 622 32.18 3.77 27.97
CA ALA A 622 33.28 3.74 28.94
C ALA A 622 34.48 2.92 28.45
N ASP A 623 34.24 1.74 27.85
CA ASP A 623 35.29 0.88 27.26
C ASP A 623 36.05 1.60 26.13
N ALA A 624 35.40 2.56 25.46
CA ALA A 624 35.97 3.41 24.41
C ALA A 624 36.49 4.78 24.91
N ASP A 625 36.53 4.99 26.23
CA ASP A 625 36.96 6.26 26.86
C ASP A 625 36.18 7.49 26.35
N ILE A 626 34.87 7.33 26.14
CA ILE A 626 33.97 8.40 25.69
C ILE A 626 33.16 8.91 26.89
N ASN A 627 33.41 10.16 27.27
CA ASN A 627 32.70 10.79 28.39
C ASN A 627 31.26 11.17 28.02
N ILE A 628 30.31 10.81 28.88
CA ILE A 628 28.89 11.17 28.73
C ILE A 628 28.65 12.49 29.47
N GLN A 629 28.12 13.49 28.76
CA GLN A 629 27.80 14.79 29.34
C GLN A 629 26.38 14.85 29.89
N MET A 630 25.43 14.24 29.17
CA MET A 630 24.01 14.21 29.54
C MET A 630 23.38 12.89 29.12
N ILE A 631 22.38 12.45 29.87
CA ILE A 631 21.60 11.23 29.60
C ILE A 631 20.12 11.60 29.63
N SER A 632 19.37 11.12 28.63
CA SER A 632 17.91 11.13 28.62
C SER A 632 17.39 9.79 28.14
N SER A 633 16.19 9.41 28.57
CA SER A 633 15.57 8.15 28.17
C SER A 633 14.06 8.29 27.99
N SER A 634 13.52 7.57 27.03
CA SER A 634 12.08 7.31 26.87
C SER A 634 11.78 5.83 27.13
N GLU A 635 10.56 5.37 26.83
CA GLU A 635 10.21 3.95 26.92
C GLU A 635 11.02 3.06 25.96
N ILE A 636 11.45 3.59 24.81
CA ILE A 636 12.10 2.82 23.73
C ILE A 636 13.40 3.45 23.25
N THR A 637 13.91 4.48 23.95
CA THR A 637 15.16 5.16 23.60
C THR A 637 16.02 5.51 24.80
N ILE A 638 17.34 5.47 24.60
CA ILE A 638 18.33 6.08 25.51
C ILE A 638 19.23 6.97 24.67
N SER A 639 19.28 8.26 25.00
CA SER A 639 20.11 9.27 24.34
C SER A 639 21.24 9.71 25.25
N CYS A 640 22.45 9.79 24.73
CA CYS A 640 23.62 10.36 25.39
C CYS A 640 24.12 11.56 24.61
N VAL A 641 24.43 12.67 25.29
CA VAL A 641 25.17 13.77 24.69
C VAL A 641 26.64 13.62 25.00
N ILE A 642 27.46 13.68 23.96
CA ILE A 642 28.92 13.50 23.98
C ILE A 642 29.60 14.65 23.23
N ASP A 643 30.92 14.69 23.27
CA ASP A 643 31.70 15.60 22.41
C ASP A 643 31.49 15.23 20.94
N GLU A 644 31.26 16.23 20.08
CA GLU A 644 30.97 16.02 18.66
C GLU A 644 32.08 15.22 17.94
N SER A 645 33.34 15.41 18.35
CA SER A 645 34.49 14.71 17.75
C SER A 645 34.45 13.18 17.97
N GLU A 646 33.68 12.72 18.97
CA GLU A 646 33.57 11.31 19.33
C GLU A 646 32.38 10.59 18.69
N THR A 647 31.55 11.31 17.92
CA THR A 647 30.29 10.80 17.35
C THR A 647 30.45 9.46 16.63
N GLU A 648 31.36 9.38 15.67
CA GLU A 648 31.52 8.17 14.85
C GLU A 648 32.06 6.99 15.67
N ARG A 649 32.97 7.26 16.62
CA ARG A 649 33.53 6.24 17.51
C ARG A 649 32.45 5.69 18.45
N ALA A 650 31.61 6.57 19.00
CA ALA A 650 30.47 6.20 19.84
C ALA A 650 29.46 5.34 19.08
N VAL A 651 29.04 5.76 17.88
CA VAL A 651 28.07 5.01 17.06
C VAL A 651 28.59 3.61 16.73
N ARG A 652 29.84 3.49 16.26
CA ARG A 652 30.47 2.17 15.97
C ARG A 652 30.54 1.30 17.23
N THR A 653 31.02 1.85 18.34
CA THR A 653 31.20 1.11 19.59
C THR A 653 29.87 0.59 20.14
N ILE A 654 28.82 1.41 20.11
CA ILE A 654 27.49 0.99 20.53
C ILE A 654 26.95 -0.07 19.57
N HIS A 655 27.03 0.16 18.26
CA HIS A 655 26.53 -0.79 17.25
C HIS A 655 27.17 -2.17 17.39
N ASP A 656 28.50 -2.22 17.53
CA ASP A 656 29.26 -3.45 17.76
C ASP A 656 28.88 -4.10 19.11
N ARG A 657 28.78 -3.29 20.18
CA ARG A 657 28.42 -3.81 21.50
C ARG A 657 27.05 -4.46 21.51
N PHE A 658 26.12 -4.05 20.65
CA PHE A 658 24.78 -4.61 20.52
C PHE A 658 24.63 -5.61 19.36
N GLU A 659 25.73 -5.94 18.67
CA GLU A 659 25.79 -6.96 17.60
C GLU A 659 24.81 -6.70 16.43
N LEU A 660 24.51 -5.43 16.17
CA LEU A 660 23.46 -5.04 15.22
C LEU A 660 23.82 -5.29 13.75
N GLY A 661 25.09 -5.49 13.43
CA GLY A 661 25.55 -5.82 12.07
C GLY A 661 25.30 -7.28 11.65
N GLY A 662 24.82 -8.12 12.56
CA GLY A 662 24.74 -9.57 12.37
C GLY A 662 26.09 -10.26 12.52
N THR A 663 26.07 -11.54 12.88
CA THR A 663 27.27 -12.38 12.85
C THR A 663 27.65 -12.67 11.41
N SER A 664 28.88 -12.35 11.00
CA SER A 664 29.46 -12.87 9.77
C SER A 664 29.50 -14.40 9.87
N SER A 665 28.53 -15.07 9.24
CA SER A 665 28.52 -16.52 9.06
C SER A 665 28.76 -16.86 7.60
#